data_AF-A0A318ZK47-F1
#
_entry.id   AF-A0A318ZK47-F1
#
_cell.length_a   1.000
_cell.length_b   1.000
_cell.length_c   1.000
_cell.angle_alpha   90.00
_cell.angle_beta   90.00
_cell.angle_gamma   90.00
#
_symmetry.space_group_name_H-M   'P 1'
#
loop_
_entity.id
_entity.type
_entity.pdbx_description
1 polymer ?
#
loop_
_entity_poly.entity_id
_entity_poly.type
_entity_poly.pdbx_seq_one_letter_code
_entity_poly.pdbx_strand_id
1 'polypeptide(L)'
;MFSNIGIVGAGNMGSMMAFAFNELGLDVSIWDVNPKNLDGIRQWIDQGQFTGKGKIQAFNEVDQFTQSLGNDQKLFIFSITHGDPADSVLDKIQDSLQKGDIILDGGNEHYRRTEQRQKRCAERGISWIGMGVSGGYQSARHGPSLSPGGDPDAINLVLPLLEKYAAKDTKTKQPCVTNIGPAGSGHFVKMVHNGIEGGMLSTVAEAWSLLHHGLGLQYEEIADIFEQWNSEGELRNNFLLDIGVQILRTKKTPQGDKQGEGASQEGGFVLDDVLDKVVQDDDDTEGTPYWSVMESAARHVSAPTLATAHFLRIASGNRAERLEVARKLDLPKPKPLENIKDKKTCIEKIRRAVYCAFLASFCQGLELIARASNDEGWNVDLSKCLQIWRNGCIIQSEAIADLLQPAMTESLTNVKSVDKVAQELHKHFDALKDTVLASTVADHYTPALSATLEYLKYEAGTMLPTKFMEAQMDLFGAHGYNKPGVKGEDPGPVSKGAHHYDLQPVRIAVIGGTGLRELPGFTQVASLNVNTPWGTPSSPITILHHKCSHNNKTVAIAFLSRHGAHHQIAPHEVPARANIAALRSIGVRTIIAFSAVGSLQEAIKPRDFVIPDQVIDRTKGIRPFTFFEGGVVAHVPFGDPFDEGVTKVVRACGHSLEGEGVVLHDRGTLICMEGPQFSTRAESNMYRSWGGSVINMSCLPEAKLAREAEIAYQMICMSTDYDCWHESTADVTVEMVMGHMKANAENAKRFVTAVLDALASDEHSELVQAKHVEGSIKFGLSTAQPNWSPEARERMNWLFPGYFN
;
A
#
# COMPACT_ATOMS: atom_id res chain seq x y z
N MET A 1 -13.23 32.03 -35.11
CA MET A 1 -13.88 30.71 -35.29
C MET A 1 -13.21 30.08 -36.50
N PHE A 2 -12.67 28.87 -36.36
CA PHE A 2 -11.92 28.20 -37.43
C PHE A 2 -12.83 27.93 -38.64
N SER A 3 -12.32 28.19 -39.85
CA SER A 3 -13.01 27.87 -41.12
C SER A 3 -12.52 26.57 -41.73
N ASN A 4 -11.32 26.11 -41.37
CA ASN A 4 -10.67 24.90 -41.89
C ASN A 4 -10.29 23.98 -40.73
N ILE A 5 -10.33 22.66 -40.94
CA ILE A 5 -9.82 21.65 -40.01
C ILE A 5 -9.09 20.53 -40.75
N GLY A 6 -7.96 20.09 -40.19
CA GLY A 6 -7.20 18.94 -40.67
C GLY A 6 -7.49 17.70 -39.83
N ILE A 7 -7.94 16.61 -40.45
CA ILE A 7 -8.17 15.33 -39.79
C ILE A 7 -7.05 14.37 -40.16
N VAL A 8 -6.37 13.84 -39.14
CA VAL A 8 -5.36 12.79 -39.27
C VAL A 8 -6.01 11.47 -38.87
N GLY A 9 -6.00 10.50 -39.79
CA GLY A 9 -6.63 9.19 -39.63
C GLY A 9 -8.00 9.15 -40.31
N ALA A 10 -8.17 8.23 -41.26
CA ALA A 10 -9.37 8.05 -42.08
C ALA A 10 -10.12 6.76 -41.78
N GLY A 11 -9.90 6.15 -40.61
CA GLY A 11 -10.73 5.07 -40.11
C GLY A 11 -12.20 5.49 -39.94
N ASN A 12 -13.05 4.56 -39.49
CA ASN A 12 -14.50 4.81 -39.34
C ASN A 12 -14.81 6.08 -38.52
N MET A 13 -14.09 6.31 -37.41
CA MET A 13 -14.25 7.50 -36.58
C MET A 13 -13.84 8.78 -37.31
N GLY A 14 -12.61 8.86 -37.84
CA GLY A 14 -12.09 10.04 -38.52
C GLY A 14 -12.90 10.42 -39.77
N SER A 15 -13.37 9.42 -40.53
CA SER A 15 -14.25 9.65 -41.66
C SER A 15 -15.61 10.24 -41.25
N MET A 16 -16.21 9.77 -40.15
CA MET A 16 -17.47 10.32 -39.63
C MET A 16 -17.28 11.73 -39.05
N MET A 17 -16.14 12.01 -38.40
CA MET A 17 -15.77 13.35 -37.97
C MET A 17 -15.64 14.32 -39.15
N ALA A 18 -15.09 13.88 -40.28
CA ALA A 18 -14.96 14.71 -41.47
C ALA A 18 -16.33 15.22 -41.96
N PHE A 19 -17.33 14.34 -42.01
CA PHE A 19 -18.69 14.75 -42.36
C PHE A 19 -19.30 15.68 -41.31
N ALA A 20 -19.10 15.40 -40.02
CA ALA A 20 -19.65 16.25 -38.96
C ALA A 20 -19.12 17.69 -39.04
N PHE A 21 -17.80 17.87 -39.14
CA PHE A 21 -17.22 19.22 -39.23
C PHE A 21 -17.61 19.93 -40.53
N ASN A 22 -17.78 19.19 -41.63
CA ASN A 22 -18.28 19.75 -42.87
C ASN A 22 -19.75 20.21 -42.78
N GLU A 23 -20.61 19.44 -42.10
CA GLU A 23 -22.00 19.81 -41.81
C GLU A 23 -22.10 21.04 -40.91
N LEU A 24 -21.11 21.25 -40.04
CA LEU A 24 -20.94 22.48 -39.24
C LEU A 24 -20.41 23.68 -40.06
N GLY A 25 -20.06 23.48 -41.32
CA GLY A 25 -19.65 24.51 -42.27
C GLY A 25 -18.15 24.74 -42.41
N LEU A 26 -17.31 23.80 -41.95
CA LEU A 26 -15.86 23.87 -42.14
C LEU A 26 -15.42 23.23 -43.45
N ASP A 27 -14.34 23.74 -44.03
CA ASP A 27 -13.56 23.02 -45.02
C ASP A 27 -12.67 21.99 -44.31
N VAL A 28 -12.77 20.72 -44.73
CA VAL A 28 -12.11 19.59 -44.10
C VAL A 28 -11.04 19.02 -45.02
N SER A 29 -9.80 19.02 -44.55
CA SER A 29 -8.72 18.24 -45.15
C SER A 29 -8.56 16.95 -44.36
N ILE A 30 -8.44 15.81 -45.01
CA ILE A 30 -8.21 14.51 -44.35
C ILE A 30 -7.00 13.79 -44.95
N TRP A 31 -6.20 13.19 -44.09
CA TRP A 31 -5.02 12.41 -44.47
C TRP A 31 -4.88 11.18 -43.57
N ASP A 32 -4.35 10.09 -44.14
CA ASP A 32 -4.02 8.87 -43.42
C ASP A 32 -2.66 8.35 -43.89
N VAL A 33 -1.88 7.80 -42.97
CA VAL A 33 -0.57 7.19 -43.27
C VAL A 33 -0.69 6.01 -44.22
N ASN A 34 -1.84 5.30 -44.20
CA ASN A 34 -2.20 4.26 -45.14
C ASN A 34 -3.25 4.81 -46.13
N PRO A 35 -2.87 5.11 -47.39
CA PRO A 35 -3.78 5.67 -48.37
C PRO A 35 -5.04 4.84 -48.64
N LYS A 36 -5.02 3.53 -48.37
CA LYS A 36 -6.19 2.65 -48.53
C LYS A 36 -7.34 3.02 -47.60
N ASN A 37 -7.05 3.59 -46.43
CA ASN A 37 -8.08 4.02 -45.49
C ASN A 37 -8.90 5.20 -46.06
N LEU A 38 -8.37 5.92 -47.06
CA LEU A 38 -9.08 7.02 -47.71
C LEU A 38 -10.09 6.55 -48.77
N ASP A 39 -10.06 5.27 -49.18
CA ASP A 39 -10.91 4.78 -50.26
C ASP A 39 -12.40 4.85 -49.88
N GLY A 40 -12.73 4.54 -48.63
CA GLY A 40 -14.11 4.61 -48.11
C GLY A 40 -14.65 6.04 -48.15
N ILE A 41 -13.90 7.02 -47.64
CA ILE A 41 -14.36 8.41 -47.65
C ILE A 41 -14.41 9.00 -49.07
N ARG A 42 -13.48 8.64 -49.95
CA ARG A 42 -13.52 9.02 -51.38
C ARG A 42 -14.79 8.52 -52.05
N GLN A 43 -15.14 7.26 -51.83
CA GLN A 43 -16.36 6.68 -52.37
C GLN A 43 -17.61 7.43 -51.88
N TRP A 44 -17.67 7.79 -50.60
CA TRP A 44 -18.79 8.57 -50.06
C TRP A 44 -18.84 10.01 -50.59
N ILE A 45 -17.68 10.64 -50.80
CA ILE A 45 -17.58 11.97 -51.42
C ILE A 45 -18.11 11.91 -52.86
N ASP A 46 -17.66 10.94 -53.66
CA ASP A 46 -18.05 10.78 -55.06
C ASP A 46 -19.55 10.47 -55.22
N GLN A 47 -20.13 9.75 -54.24
CA GLN A 47 -21.57 9.45 -54.20
C GLN A 47 -22.44 10.62 -53.69
N GLY A 48 -21.83 11.73 -53.27
CA GLY A 48 -22.56 12.91 -52.77
C GLY A 48 -23.31 12.67 -51.47
N GLN A 49 -22.83 11.79 -50.59
CA GLN A 49 -23.51 11.41 -49.34
C GLN A 49 -23.33 12.43 -48.18
N PHE A 50 -23.04 13.69 -48.51
CA PHE A 50 -22.87 14.76 -47.53
C PHE A 50 -23.61 16.03 -47.94
N THR A 51 -24.17 16.74 -46.95
CA THR A 51 -25.08 17.88 -47.14
C THR A 51 -24.47 19.22 -46.69
N GLY A 52 -23.19 19.22 -46.27
CA GLY A 52 -22.50 20.40 -45.76
C GLY A 52 -22.16 21.43 -46.84
N LYS A 53 -21.88 22.66 -46.38
CA LYS A 53 -21.57 23.81 -47.27
C LYS A 53 -20.08 23.94 -47.60
N GLY A 54 -19.20 23.32 -46.82
CA GLY A 54 -17.74 23.31 -47.04
C GLY A 54 -17.29 22.20 -47.98
N LYS A 55 -15.98 22.11 -48.23
CA LYS A 55 -15.35 21.04 -49.01
C LYS A 55 -14.77 19.95 -48.10
N ILE A 56 -14.77 18.70 -48.57
CA ILE A 56 -13.98 17.61 -47.97
C ILE A 56 -12.94 17.18 -49.01
N GLN A 57 -11.65 17.20 -48.64
CA GLN A 57 -10.55 16.84 -49.53
C GLN A 57 -9.63 15.81 -48.87
N ALA A 58 -9.44 14.67 -49.56
CA ALA A 58 -8.59 13.58 -49.10
C ALA A 58 -7.21 13.62 -49.79
N PHE A 59 -6.13 13.64 -49.01
CA PHE A 59 -4.76 13.78 -49.49
C PHE A 59 -3.97 12.49 -49.28
N ASN A 60 -3.15 12.10 -50.26
CA ASN A 60 -2.21 10.97 -50.12
C ASN A 60 -0.92 11.41 -49.43
N GLU A 61 -0.44 12.62 -49.73
CA GLU A 61 0.82 13.16 -49.25
C GLU A 61 0.60 14.13 -48.08
N VAL A 62 1.37 13.96 -47.00
CA VAL A 62 1.24 14.77 -45.77
C VAL A 62 1.57 16.24 -46.00
N ASP A 63 2.51 16.55 -46.89
CA ASP A 63 2.88 17.93 -47.23
C ASP A 63 1.72 18.68 -47.89
N GLN A 64 1.00 18.01 -48.80
CA GLN A 64 -0.18 18.59 -49.46
C GLN A 64 -1.32 18.80 -48.47
N PHE A 65 -1.51 17.86 -47.54
CA PHE A 65 -2.47 17.95 -46.45
C PHE A 65 -2.18 19.13 -45.50
N THR A 66 -0.94 19.33 -45.10
CA THR A 66 -0.61 20.44 -44.18
C THR A 66 -0.64 21.80 -44.86
N GLN A 67 -0.37 21.86 -46.17
CA GLN A 67 -0.48 23.08 -46.99
C GLN A 67 -1.94 23.48 -47.26
N SER A 68 -2.85 22.52 -47.40
CA SER A 68 -4.27 22.81 -47.72
C SER A 68 -5.00 23.57 -46.60
N LEU A 69 -4.49 23.53 -45.37
CA LEU A 69 -5.05 24.28 -44.23
C LEU A 69 -4.73 25.78 -44.26
N GLY A 70 -3.83 26.23 -45.14
CA GLY A 70 -3.46 27.64 -45.30
C GLY A 70 -2.38 28.11 -44.30
N ASN A 71 -2.21 29.42 -44.20
CA ASN A 71 -1.20 30.07 -43.34
C ASN A 71 -1.80 30.67 -42.05
N ASP A 72 -3.12 30.65 -41.90
CA ASP A 72 -3.79 31.03 -40.66
C ASP A 72 -3.50 30.00 -39.55
N GLN A 73 -3.90 30.30 -38.32
CA GLN A 73 -3.80 29.38 -37.19
C GLN A 73 -4.47 28.05 -37.52
N LYS A 74 -3.70 26.96 -37.52
CA LYS A 74 -4.16 25.63 -37.96
C LYS A 74 -4.79 24.86 -36.80
N LEU A 75 -5.87 24.16 -37.10
CA LEU A 75 -6.53 23.23 -36.20
C LEU A 75 -6.46 21.82 -36.78
N PHE A 76 -5.86 20.91 -36.02
CA PHE A 76 -5.81 19.49 -36.34
C PHE A 76 -6.65 18.68 -35.36
N ILE A 77 -7.24 17.59 -35.82
CA ILE A 77 -7.81 16.54 -34.98
C ILE A 77 -7.21 15.19 -35.38
N PHE A 78 -6.68 14.47 -34.40
CA PHE A 78 -6.07 13.17 -34.59
C PHE A 78 -7.09 12.10 -34.19
N SER A 79 -7.44 11.23 -35.13
CA SER A 79 -8.31 10.06 -34.96
C SER A 79 -7.53 8.81 -35.35
N ILE A 80 -6.56 8.46 -34.51
CA ILE A 80 -5.60 7.37 -34.71
C ILE A 80 -5.50 6.51 -33.45
N THR A 81 -4.90 5.32 -33.59
CA THR A 81 -4.64 4.40 -32.47
C THR A 81 -3.64 5.00 -31.48
N HIS A 82 -3.73 4.56 -30.22
CA HIS A 82 -2.86 5.04 -29.14
C HIS A 82 -1.39 4.67 -29.32
N GLY A 83 -0.52 5.33 -28.57
CA GLY A 83 0.91 5.07 -28.57
C GLY A 83 1.66 5.80 -29.69
N ASP A 84 2.67 5.14 -30.25
CA ASP A 84 3.65 5.76 -31.15
C ASP A 84 3.11 6.34 -32.48
N PRO A 85 1.94 5.93 -33.03
CA PRO A 85 1.39 6.55 -34.23
C PRO A 85 1.23 8.07 -34.15
N ALA A 86 0.78 8.61 -33.02
CA ALA A 86 0.61 10.05 -32.84
C ALA A 86 1.95 10.80 -32.82
N ASP A 87 2.98 10.21 -32.22
CA ASP A 87 4.33 10.77 -32.18
C ASP A 87 4.96 10.77 -33.59
N SER A 88 4.75 9.69 -34.36
CA SER A 88 5.19 9.57 -35.76
C SER A 88 4.52 10.60 -36.68
N VAL A 89 3.22 10.85 -36.50
CA VAL A 89 2.53 11.91 -37.25
C VAL A 89 3.07 13.27 -36.84
N LEU A 90 3.23 13.53 -35.54
CA LEU A 90 3.77 14.79 -35.04
C LEU A 90 5.14 15.07 -35.66
N ASP A 91 6.02 14.06 -35.73
CA ASP A 91 7.34 14.16 -36.39
C ASP A 91 7.26 14.53 -37.88
N LYS A 92 6.24 14.03 -38.60
CA LYS A 92 6.04 14.32 -40.03
C LYS A 92 5.51 15.72 -40.28
N ILE A 93 4.62 16.21 -39.43
CA ILE A 93 3.99 17.53 -39.63
C ILE A 93 4.72 18.67 -38.94
N GLN A 94 5.70 18.37 -38.07
CA GLN A 94 6.30 19.36 -37.18
C GLN A 94 6.87 20.58 -37.91
N ASP A 95 7.44 20.42 -39.10
CA ASP A 95 8.02 21.54 -39.87
C ASP A 95 6.95 22.45 -40.50
N SER A 96 5.72 21.95 -40.63
CA SER A 96 4.56 22.69 -41.12
C SER A 96 3.75 23.38 -40.01
N LEU A 97 4.07 23.12 -38.73
CA LEU A 97 3.39 23.70 -37.58
C LEU A 97 4.02 25.05 -37.19
N GLN A 98 3.17 26.01 -36.82
CA GLN A 98 3.56 27.34 -36.36
C GLN A 98 3.02 27.66 -34.97
N LYS A 99 3.56 28.72 -34.36
CA LYS A 99 3.11 29.20 -33.04
C LYS A 99 1.63 29.53 -33.08
N GLY A 100 0.88 28.99 -32.13
CA GLY A 100 -0.57 29.14 -32.01
C GLY A 100 -1.35 27.99 -32.63
N ASP A 101 -0.75 27.11 -33.44
CA ASP A 101 -1.46 25.95 -33.96
C ASP A 101 -1.93 25.02 -32.83
N ILE A 102 -3.07 24.36 -33.05
CA ILE A 102 -3.72 23.51 -32.07
C ILE A 102 -3.89 22.10 -32.63
N ILE A 103 -3.49 21.10 -31.85
CA ILE A 103 -3.72 19.68 -32.12
C ILE A 103 -4.69 19.14 -31.07
N LEU A 104 -5.85 18.67 -31.53
CA LEU A 104 -6.81 17.90 -30.74
C LEU A 104 -6.49 16.42 -30.90
N ASP A 105 -5.93 15.80 -29.88
CA ASP A 105 -5.74 14.35 -29.85
C ASP A 105 -7.05 13.69 -29.42
N GLY A 106 -7.77 13.11 -30.37
CA GLY A 106 -9.05 12.43 -30.16
C GLY A 106 -8.92 10.91 -29.93
N GLY A 107 -7.69 10.40 -29.85
CA GLY A 107 -7.41 8.99 -29.61
C GLY A 107 -7.74 8.53 -28.18
N ASN A 108 -7.74 7.22 -27.95
CA ASN A 108 -7.82 6.66 -26.62
C ASN A 108 -6.41 6.54 -26.02
N GLU A 109 -5.83 7.64 -25.54
CA GLU A 109 -4.42 7.67 -25.12
C GLU A 109 -4.23 7.58 -23.59
N HIS A 110 -3.10 7.02 -23.17
CA HIS A 110 -2.66 7.08 -21.78
C HIS A 110 -2.27 8.53 -21.41
N TYR A 111 -2.89 9.09 -20.38
CA TYR A 111 -2.75 10.50 -20.01
C TYR A 111 -1.30 10.99 -19.85
N ARG A 112 -0.39 10.15 -19.34
CA ARG A 112 1.04 10.50 -19.26
C ARG A 112 1.73 10.73 -20.61
N ARG A 113 1.33 10.01 -21.66
CA ARG A 113 1.82 10.28 -23.03
C ARG A 113 1.29 11.63 -23.53
N THR A 114 0.05 11.97 -23.18
CA THR A 114 -0.52 13.29 -23.48
C THR A 114 0.29 14.40 -22.84
N GLU A 115 0.68 14.27 -21.58
CA GLU A 115 1.50 15.25 -20.87
C GLU A 115 2.89 15.43 -21.51
N GLN A 116 3.50 14.33 -21.97
CA GLN A 116 4.76 14.37 -22.71
C GLN A 116 4.62 15.14 -24.02
N ARG A 117 3.54 14.88 -24.79
CA ARG A 117 3.26 15.59 -26.05
C ARG A 117 2.93 17.06 -25.83
N GLN A 118 2.17 17.37 -24.78
CA GLN A 118 1.92 18.75 -24.36
C GLN A 118 3.20 19.51 -24.09
N LYS A 119 4.11 18.92 -23.31
CA LYS A 119 5.42 19.52 -23.02
C LYS A 119 6.23 19.73 -24.30
N ARG A 120 6.29 18.71 -25.16
CA ARG A 120 7.02 18.75 -26.44
C ARG A 120 6.50 19.85 -27.38
N CYS A 121 5.18 19.99 -27.50
CA CYS A 121 4.55 20.99 -28.36
C CYS A 121 4.69 22.42 -27.80
N ALA A 122 4.62 22.56 -26.47
CA ALA A 122 4.72 23.86 -25.79
C ALA A 122 6.06 24.56 -26.07
N GLU A 123 7.17 23.83 -26.21
CA GLU A 123 8.50 24.37 -26.55
C GLU A 123 8.52 25.15 -27.88
N ARG A 124 7.58 24.83 -28.79
CA ARG A 124 7.42 25.47 -30.10
C ARG A 124 6.21 26.42 -30.16
N GLY A 125 5.53 26.62 -29.04
CA GLY A 125 4.30 27.42 -28.95
C GLY A 125 3.10 26.78 -29.66
N ILE A 126 3.07 25.46 -29.75
CA ILE A 126 1.96 24.67 -30.30
C ILE A 126 1.17 24.09 -29.11
N SER A 127 -0.16 24.14 -29.16
CA SER A 127 -1.00 23.61 -28.09
C SER A 127 -1.47 22.19 -28.45
N TRP A 128 -1.17 21.23 -27.59
CA TRP A 128 -1.69 19.86 -27.66
C TRP A 128 -2.81 19.69 -26.63
N ILE A 129 -4.01 19.34 -27.09
CA ILE A 129 -5.17 19.10 -26.21
C ILE A 129 -5.47 17.61 -26.28
N GLY A 130 -5.33 16.90 -25.16
CA GLY A 130 -5.82 15.54 -25.05
C GLY A 130 -7.32 15.56 -24.84
N MET A 131 -8.09 14.99 -25.77
CA MET A 131 -9.54 15.08 -25.79
C MET A 131 -10.14 13.70 -25.98
N GLY A 132 -10.63 13.13 -24.88
CA GLY A 132 -11.39 11.90 -24.99
C GLY A 132 -12.65 12.09 -25.83
N VAL A 133 -12.90 11.15 -26.75
CA VAL A 133 -14.12 11.11 -27.58
C VAL A 133 -14.88 9.83 -27.30
N SER A 134 -16.13 9.91 -26.85
CA SER A 134 -17.00 8.75 -26.58
C SER A 134 -18.25 8.80 -27.45
N GLY A 135 -18.81 7.63 -27.81
CA GLY A 135 -20.06 7.50 -28.58
C GLY A 135 -20.07 6.47 -29.72
N GLY A 136 -18.91 5.90 -30.05
CA GLY A 136 -18.77 4.97 -31.18
C GLY A 136 -18.86 5.66 -32.55
N TYR A 137 -18.66 4.89 -33.62
CA TYR A 137 -18.56 5.44 -34.99
C TYR A 137 -19.85 6.12 -35.46
N GLN A 138 -21.01 5.63 -35.04
CA GLN A 138 -22.31 6.21 -35.39
C GLN A 138 -22.49 7.60 -34.78
N SER A 139 -22.08 7.78 -33.52
CA SER A 139 -22.18 9.08 -32.84
C SER A 139 -21.10 10.07 -33.28
N ALA A 140 -19.99 9.60 -33.87
CA ALA A 140 -18.95 10.50 -34.39
C ALA A 140 -19.47 11.48 -35.46
N ARG A 141 -20.52 11.13 -36.20
CA ARG A 141 -21.20 12.07 -37.12
C ARG A 141 -22.24 12.93 -36.41
N HIS A 142 -23.03 12.34 -35.51
CA HIS A 142 -24.21 12.98 -34.91
C HIS A 142 -23.95 13.75 -33.61
N GLY A 143 -22.75 13.65 -33.08
CA GLY A 143 -22.27 14.36 -31.91
C GLY A 143 -21.84 13.40 -30.80
N PRO A 144 -20.54 13.31 -30.50
CA PRO A 144 -20.02 12.53 -29.39
C PRO A 144 -20.04 13.30 -28.06
N SER A 145 -19.70 12.61 -26.98
CA SER A 145 -19.24 13.23 -25.73
C SER A 145 -17.74 13.51 -25.81
N LEU A 146 -17.30 14.69 -25.35
CA LEU A 146 -15.94 15.18 -25.48
C LEU A 146 -15.36 15.65 -24.12
N SER A 147 -14.14 15.24 -23.82
CA SER A 147 -13.44 15.58 -22.56
C SER A 147 -12.07 16.23 -22.82
N PRO A 148 -11.98 17.47 -23.35
CA PRO A 148 -10.72 18.15 -23.59
C PRO A 148 -9.99 18.55 -22.30
N GLY A 149 -8.69 18.28 -22.24
CA GLY A 149 -7.78 18.73 -21.17
C GLY A 149 -6.42 19.17 -21.71
N GLY A 150 -5.80 20.15 -21.04
CA GLY A 150 -4.57 20.77 -21.48
C GLY A 150 -4.53 22.28 -21.22
N ASP A 151 -3.92 23.03 -22.13
CA ASP A 151 -3.81 24.48 -22.04
C ASP A 151 -5.19 25.16 -22.06
N PRO A 152 -5.60 25.86 -20.99
CA PRO A 152 -6.93 26.47 -20.89
C PRO A 152 -7.18 27.53 -21.97
N ASP A 153 -6.15 28.27 -22.40
CA ASP A 153 -6.32 29.31 -23.42
C ASP A 153 -6.63 28.69 -24.79
N ALA A 154 -5.89 27.63 -25.15
CA ALA A 154 -6.17 26.86 -26.36
C ALA A 154 -7.54 26.18 -26.32
N ILE A 155 -7.94 25.62 -25.17
CA ILE A 155 -9.28 25.02 -25.00
C ILE A 155 -10.37 26.07 -25.20
N ASN A 156 -10.24 27.26 -24.62
CA ASN A 156 -11.21 28.35 -24.78
C ASN A 156 -11.39 28.77 -26.24
N LEU A 157 -10.34 28.66 -27.08
CA LEU A 157 -10.41 28.96 -28.51
C LEU A 157 -11.22 27.92 -29.30
N VAL A 158 -11.08 26.63 -28.96
CA VAL A 158 -11.74 25.53 -29.68
C VAL A 158 -13.12 25.19 -29.12
N LEU A 159 -13.39 25.50 -27.85
CA LEU A 159 -14.62 25.09 -27.16
C LEU A 159 -15.91 25.50 -27.89
N PRO A 160 -16.07 26.72 -28.46
CA PRO A 160 -17.28 27.07 -29.21
C PRO A 160 -17.54 26.22 -30.46
N LEU A 161 -16.50 25.66 -31.07
CA LEU A 161 -16.63 24.69 -32.16
C LEU A 161 -17.03 23.31 -31.61
N LEU A 162 -16.35 22.87 -30.54
CA LEU A 162 -16.64 21.59 -29.90
C LEU A 162 -18.05 21.52 -29.32
N GLU A 163 -18.60 22.61 -28.77
CA GLU A 163 -19.98 22.69 -28.27
C GLU A 163 -21.03 22.53 -29.37
N LYS A 164 -20.71 22.94 -30.60
CA LYS A 164 -21.57 22.71 -31.77
C LYS A 164 -21.51 21.27 -32.24
N TYR A 165 -20.33 20.65 -32.13
CA TYR A 165 -20.08 19.28 -32.55
C TYR A 165 -20.62 18.25 -31.55
N ALA A 166 -20.44 18.48 -30.25
CA ALA A 166 -20.83 17.54 -29.20
C ALA A 166 -22.33 17.26 -29.19
N ALA A 167 -22.69 16.07 -28.70
CA ALA A 167 -24.06 15.77 -28.30
C ALA A 167 -24.59 16.84 -27.32
N LYS A 168 -25.90 16.97 -27.22
CA LYS A 168 -26.54 17.83 -26.22
C LYS A 168 -27.42 16.99 -25.34
N ASP A 169 -27.39 17.27 -24.04
CA ASP A 169 -28.34 16.68 -23.10
C ASP A 169 -29.77 17.00 -23.54
N THR A 170 -30.61 15.98 -23.61
CA THR A 170 -31.98 16.11 -24.11
C THR A 170 -32.82 17.01 -23.21
N LYS A 171 -32.51 17.03 -21.90
CA LYS A 171 -33.22 17.76 -20.86
C LYS A 171 -32.74 19.21 -20.71
N THR A 172 -31.45 19.41 -20.43
CA THR A 172 -30.88 20.75 -20.16
C THR A 172 -30.44 21.50 -21.41
N LYS A 173 -30.35 20.82 -22.56
CA LYS A 173 -29.77 21.32 -23.83
C LYS A 173 -28.29 21.73 -23.74
N GLN A 174 -27.63 21.45 -22.61
CA GLN A 174 -26.21 21.70 -22.43
C GLN A 174 -25.40 20.77 -23.34
N PRO A 175 -24.31 21.26 -23.94
CA PRO A 175 -23.43 20.42 -24.74
C PRO A 175 -22.66 19.44 -23.86
N CYS A 176 -22.43 18.25 -24.38
CA CYS A 176 -21.67 17.16 -23.75
C CYS A 176 -20.16 17.34 -24.01
N VAL A 177 -19.69 18.57 -23.78
CA VAL A 177 -18.27 18.94 -23.79
C VAL A 177 -18.00 20.00 -22.75
N THR A 178 -16.82 19.96 -22.12
CA THR A 178 -16.37 21.00 -21.20
C THR A 178 -14.85 20.92 -21.02
N ASN A 179 -14.22 22.01 -20.57
CA ASN A 179 -12.83 21.97 -20.15
C ASN A 179 -12.71 21.12 -18.86
N ILE A 180 -12.04 19.99 -18.96
CA ILE A 180 -11.86 19.06 -17.84
C ILE A 180 -10.83 19.57 -16.84
N GLY A 181 -9.75 20.17 -17.33
CA GLY A 181 -8.63 20.58 -16.51
C GLY A 181 -7.31 20.65 -17.30
N PRO A 182 -6.19 20.89 -16.60
CA PRO A 182 -4.88 20.97 -17.22
C PRO A 182 -4.34 19.59 -17.62
N ALA A 183 -3.17 19.59 -18.26
CA ALA A 183 -2.34 18.42 -18.48
C ALA A 183 -3.11 17.25 -19.16
N GLY A 184 -2.88 16.01 -18.74
CA GLY A 184 -3.50 14.81 -19.29
C GLY A 184 -4.95 14.53 -18.82
N SER A 185 -5.57 15.44 -18.06
CA SER A 185 -6.84 15.21 -17.37
C SER A 185 -7.99 14.76 -18.30
N GLY A 186 -8.05 15.31 -19.51
CA GLY A 186 -9.09 14.98 -20.51
C GLY A 186 -9.08 13.50 -20.93
N HIS A 187 -7.89 12.95 -21.20
CA HIS A 187 -7.73 11.53 -21.50
C HIS A 187 -7.86 10.65 -20.25
N PHE A 188 -7.49 11.15 -19.07
CA PHE A 188 -7.71 10.42 -17.82
C PHE A 188 -9.22 10.21 -17.56
N VAL A 189 -10.04 11.25 -17.70
CA VAL A 189 -11.50 11.14 -17.55
C VAL A 189 -12.10 10.15 -18.56
N LYS A 190 -11.59 10.13 -19.79
CA LYS A 190 -12.02 9.17 -20.81
C LYS A 190 -11.62 7.74 -20.51
N MET A 191 -10.39 7.54 -20.03
CA MET A 191 -9.89 6.26 -19.58
C MET A 191 -10.83 5.69 -18.51
N VAL A 192 -11.14 6.48 -17.47
CA VAL A 192 -12.07 6.07 -16.41
C VAL A 192 -13.50 5.85 -16.92
N HIS A 193 -13.99 6.67 -17.85
CA HIS A 193 -15.26 6.40 -18.54
C HIS A 193 -15.28 4.99 -19.14
N ASN A 194 -14.22 4.58 -19.86
CA ASN A 194 -14.14 3.22 -20.42
C ASN A 194 -13.99 2.14 -19.35
N GLY A 195 -13.41 2.44 -18.19
CA GLY A 195 -13.48 1.57 -17.02
C GLY A 195 -14.92 1.31 -16.57
N ILE A 196 -15.70 2.40 -16.37
CA ILE A 196 -17.13 2.33 -16.02
C ILE A 196 -17.91 1.53 -17.08
N GLU A 197 -17.62 1.80 -18.36
CA GLU A 197 -18.20 1.10 -19.51
C GLU A 197 -17.99 -0.41 -19.42
N GLY A 198 -16.77 -0.85 -19.10
CA GLY A 198 -16.46 -2.27 -18.91
C GLY A 198 -17.30 -2.91 -17.80
N GLY A 199 -17.42 -2.24 -16.65
CA GLY A 199 -18.27 -2.69 -15.53
C GLY A 199 -19.73 -2.84 -15.93
N MET A 200 -20.27 -1.87 -16.68
CA MET A 200 -21.65 -1.90 -17.17
C MET A 200 -21.86 -2.97 -18.24
N LEU A 201 -20.96 -3.10 -19.22
CA LEU A 201 -21.00 -4.13 -20.26
C LEU A 201 -21.01 -5.54 -19.66
N SER A 202 -20.12 -5.83 -18.70
CA SER A 202 -20.09 -7.12 -18.01
C SER A 202 -21.41 -7.37 -17.30
N THR A 203 -21.94 -6.38 -16.59
CA THR A 203 -23.22 -6.48 -15.87
C THR A 203 -24.39 -6.80 -16.81
N VAL A 204 -24.48 -6.17 -17.99
CA VAL A 204 -25.54 -6.46 -18.97
C VAL A 204 -25.38 -7.87 -19.55
N ALA A 205 -24.14 -8.30 -19.85
CA ALA A 205 -23.87 -9.65 -20.34
C ALA A 205 -24.24 -10.72 -19.30
N GLU A 206 -23.92 -10.48 -18.03
CA GLU A 206 -24.30 -11.34 -16.90
C GLU A 206 -25.82 -11.42 -16.74
N ALA A 207 -26.52 -10.28 -16.83
CA ALA A 207 -27.98 -10.25 -16.78
C ALA A 207 -28.62 -11.01 -17.96
N TRP A 208 -28.12 -10.80 -19.18
CA TRP A 208 -28.57 -11.56 -20.35
C TRP A 208 -28.36 -13.07 -20.15
N SER A 209 -27.20 -13.50 -19.64
CA SER A 209 -26.91 -14.90 -19.36
C SER A 209 -27.87 -15.50 -18.33
N LEU A 210 -28.19 -14.78 -17.26
CA LEU A 210 -29.16 -15.21 -16.25
C LEU A 210 -30.58 -15.29 -16.81
N LEU A 211 -31.00 -14.35 -17.66
CA LEU A 211 -32.32 -14.38 -18.28
C LEU A 211 -32.43 -15.51 -19.31
N HIS A 212 -31.40 -15.70 -20.14
CA HIS A 212 -31.40 -16.70 -21.20
C HIS A 212 -31.16 -18.11 -20.67
N HIS A 213 -30.01 -18.36 -20.04
CA HIS A 213 -29.64 -19.69 -19.56
C HIS A 213 -30.26 -20.03 -18.20
N GLY A 214 -30.49 -19.02 -17.35
CA GLY A 214 -31.05 -19.23 -16.02
C GLY A 214 -32.57 -19.36 -16.02
N LEU A 215 -33.28 -18.48 -16.74
CA LEU A 215 -34.76 -18.48 -16.80
C LEU A 215 -35.35 -19.11 -18.08
N GLY A 216 -34.50 -19.46 -19.06
CA GLY A 216 -34.91 -20.08 -20.32
C GLY A 216 -35.63 -19.14 -21.28
N LEU A 217 -35.44 -17.81 -21.15
CA LEU A 217 -36.12 -16.82 -21.99
C LEU A 217 -35.47 -16.75 -23.38
N GLN A 218 -36.29 -16.58 -24.41
CA GLN A 218 -35.84 -16.38 -25.78
C GLN A 218 -35.34 -14.94 -25.99
N TYR A 219 -34.52 -14.71 -27.02
CA TYR A 219 -33.90 -13.39 -27.25
C TYR A 219 -34.93 -12.26 -27.39
N GLU A 220 -36.05 -12.49 -28.08
CA GLU A 220 -37.10 -11.47 -28.23
C GLU A 220 -37.77 -11.13 -26.88
N GLU A 221 -37.98 -12.11 -26.00
CA GLU A 221 -38.51 -11.87 -24.65
C GLU A 221 -37.54 -11.05 -23.80
N ILE A 222 -36.23 -11.31 -23.92
CA ILE A 222 -35.19 -10.56 -23.24
C ILE A 222 -35.10 -9.13 -23.81
N ALA A 223 -35.27 -8.98 -25.12
CA ALA A 223 -35.31 -7.67 -25.77
C ALA A 223 -36.47 -6.82 -25.22
N ASP A 224 -37.66 -7.40 -25.05
CA ASP A 224 -38.80 -6.70 -24.47
C ASP A 224 -38.54 -6.29 -23.01
N ILE A 225 -37.85 -7.13 -22.24
CA ILE A 225 -37.43 -6.82 -20.85
C ILE A 225 -36.43 -5.64 -20.84
N PHE A 226 -35.40 -5.68 -21.69
CA PHE A 226 -34.40 -4.59 -21.77
C PHE A 226 -35.03 -3.29 -22.29
N GLU A 227 -35.95 -3.36 -23.25
CA GLU A 227 -36.71 -2.22 -23.74
C GLU A 227 -37.56 -1.61 -22.62
N GLN A 228 -38.24 -2.44 -21.83
CA GLN A 228 -38.99 -1.98 -20.66
C GLN A 228 -38.06 -1.31 -19.63
N TRP A 229 -36.94 -1.95 -19.28
CA TRP A 229 -35.96 -1.39 -18.34
C TRP A 229 -35.39 -0.05 -18.83
N ASN A 230 -35.21 0.10 -20.14
CA ASN A 230 -34.67 1.30 -20.76
C ASN A 230 -35.71 2.42 -20.93
N SER A 231 -37.01 2.08 -20.91
CA SER A 231 -38.08 3.06 -21.11
C SER A 231 -38.40 3.90 -19.87
N GLU A 232 -38.23 3.33 -18.67
CA GLU A 232 -38.64 3.97 -17.41
C GLU A 232 -37.80 3.56 -16.20
N GLY A 233 -38.02 4.26 -15.07
CA GLY A 233 -37.36 3.96 -13.80
C GLY A 233 -35.88 4.35 -13.77
N GLU A 234 -35.10 3.54 -13.05
CA GLU A 234 -33.70 3.80 -12.68
C GLU A 234 -32.66 3.31 -13.71
N LEU A 235 -33.11 2.61 -14.75
CA LEU A 235 -32.30 2.18 -15.90
C LEU A 235 -32.66 2.92 -17.20
N ARG A 236 -33.54 3.93 -17.13
CA ARG A 236 -34.06 4.61 -18.31
C ARG A 236 -32.98 5.34 -19.11
N ASN A 237 -33.18 5.40 -20.42
CA ASN A 237 -32.33 6.12 -21.38
C ASN A 237 -30.85 5.71 -21.25
N ASN A 238 -30.61 4.41 -21.12
CA ASN A 238 -29.32 3.76 -21.09
C ASN A 238 -28.94 3.21 -22.47
N PHE A 239 -27.79 3.65 -22.99
CA PHE A 239 -27.33 3.27 -24.33
C PHE A 239 -27.03 1.75 -24.45
N LEU A 240 -26.45 1.14 -23.42
CA LEU A 240 -26.08 -0.28 -23.46
C LEU A 240 -27.29 -1.21 -23.49
N LEU A 241 -28.38 -0.85 -22.80
CA LEU A 241 -29.64 -1.59 -22.90
C LEU A 241 -30.26 -1.42 -24.29
N ASP A 242 -30.24 -0.22 -24.86
CA ASP A 242 -30.79 0.05 -26.19
C ASP A 242 -30.11 -0.78 -27.29
N ILE A 243 -28.77 -0.79 -27.32
CA ILE A 243 -28.05 -1.64 -28.29
C ILE A 243 -28.26 -3.14 -27.99
N GLY A 244 -28.46 -3.53 -26.72
CA GLY A 244 -28.81 -4.89 -26.34
C GLY A 244 -30.15 -5.34 -26.96
N VAL A 245 -31.16 -4.47 -26.96
CA VAL A 245 -32.45 -4.72 -27.62
C VAL A 245 -32.25 -4.96 -29.11
N GLN A 246 -31.44 -4.12 -29.77
CA GLN A 246 -31.16 -4.25 -31.21
C GLN A 246 -30.45 -5.57 -31.52
N ILE A 247 -29.42 -5.92 -30.74
CA ILE A 247 -28.66 -7.18 -30.89
C ILE A 247 -29.61 -8.39 -30.78
N LEU A 248 -30.45 -8.43 -29.74
CA LEU A 248 -31.35 -9.55 -29.47
C LEU A 248 -32.46 -9.71 -30.51
N ARG A 249 -32.81 -8.63 -31.23
CA ARG A 249 -33.81 -8.66 -32.30
C ARG A 249 -33.20 -8.87 -33.70
N THR A 250 -31.87 -8.83 -33.85
CA THR A 250 -31.22 -8.92 -35.15
C THR A 250 -31.21 -10.36 -35.68
N LYS A 251 -32.05 -10.63 -36.67
CA LYS A 251 -32.18 -11.93 -37.35
C LYS A 251 -31.21 -12.07 -38.51
N LYS A 252 -30.75 -13.30 -38.75
CA LYS A 252 -30.03 -13.65 -39.97
C LYS A 252 -30.97 -13.52 -41.18
N THR A 253 -30.43 -13.12 -42.31
CA THR A 253 -31.18 -13.03 -43.58
C THR A 253 -30.53 -13.92 -44.64
N PRO A 254 -31.22 -14.31 -45.73
CA PRO A 254 -30.60 -15.14 -46.77
C PRO A 254 -29.37 -14.53 -47.44
N GLN A 255 -29.27 -13.20 -47.45
CA GLN A 255 -28.16 -12.45 -48.06
C GLN A 255 -27.16 -11.89 -47.05
N GLY A 256 -27.48 -11.93 -45.75
CA GLY A 256 -26.70 -11.27 -44.70
C GLY A 256 -26.52 -9.78 -44.96
N ASP A 257 -25.36 -9.27 -44.56
CA ASP A 257 -24.89 -7.91 -44.84
C ASP A 257 -24.28 -7.73 -46.25
N LYS A 258 -24.34 -8.77 -47.10
CA LYS A 258 -23.70 -8.90 -48.42
C LYS A 258 -22.17 -9.04 -48.41
N GLN A 259 -21.53 -9.02 -47.24
CA GLN A 259 -20.13 -9.39 -47.04
C GLN A 259 -20.01 -10.80 -46.44
N GLY A 260 -21.15 -11.40 -46.08
CA GLY A 260 -21.28 -12.79 -45.63
C GLY A 260 -21.69 -12.91 -44.17
N GLU A 261 -21.75 -11.80 -43.43
CA GLU A 261 -22.15 -11.78 -42.02
C GLU A 261 -23.68 -11.86 -41.89
N GLY A 262 -24.16 -12.66 -40.92
CA GLY A 262 -25.59 -12.84 -40.69
C GLY A 262 -26.34 -13.52 -41.83
N ALA A 263 -25.66 -14.24 -42.72
CA ALA A 263 -26.28 -14.98 -43.82
C ALA A 263 -26.76 -16.37 -43.36
N SER A 264 -28.06 -16.67 -43.53
CA SER A 264 -28.62 -18.01 -43.25
C SER A 264 -29.88 -18.27 -44.07
N GLN A 265 -29.98 -19.49 -44.63
CA GLN A 265 -31.20 -19.98 -45.28
C GLN A 265 -32.21 -20.55 -44.26
N GLU A 266 -31.75 -20.94 -43.08
CA GLU A 266 -32.55 -21.60 -42.04
C GLU A 266 -33.08 -20.60 -40.99
N GLY A 267 -32.71 -19.31 -41.11
CA GLY A 267 -33.01 -18.28 -40.11
C GLY A 267 -32.03 -18.29 -38.94
N GLY A 268 -32.50 -17.89 -37.76
CA GLY A 268 -31.71 -17.72 -36.54
C GLY A 268 -31.34 -16.26 -36.25
N PHE A 269 -30.58 -16.02 -35.18
CA PHE A 269 -30.16 -14.68 -34.76
C PHE A 269 -28.69 -14.46 -35.04
N VAL A 270 -28.30 -13.24 -35.40
CA VAL A 270 -26.88 -12.91 -35.66
C VAL A 270 -26.02 -13.14 -34.43
N LEU A 271 -26.56 -12.95 -33.22
CA LEU A 271 -25.87 -13.22 -31.96
C LEU A 271 -25.35 -14.67 -31.85
N ASP A 272 -26.02 -15.64 -32.49
CA ASP A 272 -25.59 -17.04 -32.47
C ASP A 272 -24.26 -17.28 -33.23
N ASP A 273 -23.85 -16.34 -34.09
CA ASP A 273 -22.55 -16.37 -34.78
C ASP A 273 -21.43 -15.67 -33.99
N VAL A 274 -21.77 -14.94 -32.92
CA VAL A 274 -20.81 -14.16 -32.14
C VAL A 274 -20.10 -15.04 -31.13
N LEU A 275 -18.78 -15.14 -31.26
CA LEU A 275 -17.95 -15.91 -30.36
C LEU A 275 -17.67 -15.15 -29.06
N ASP A 276 -17.62 -15.88 -27.93
CA ASP A 276 -17.26 -15.38 -26.60
C ASP A 276 -15.75 -15.05 -26.47
N LYS A 277 -15.24 -14.19 -27.35
CA LYS A 277 -13.81 -13.88 -27.48
C LYS A 277 -13.58 -12.38 -27.69
N VAL A 278 -13.61 -11.62 -26.60
CA VAL A 278 -13.22 -10.21 -26.58
C VAL A 278 -11.69 -10.12 -26.63
N VAL A 279 -11.11 -9.48 -27.65
CA VAL A 279 -9.65 -9.50 -27.92
C VAL A 279 -8.99 -8.13 -27.95
N GLN A 280 -9.78 -7.06 -27.87
CA GLN A 280 -9.31 -5.69 -28.08
C GLN A 280 -8.25 -5.27 -27.06
N ASP A 281 -8.33 -5.83 -25.84
CA ASP A 281 -7.33 -5.64 -24.79
C ASP A 281 -6.01 -6.40 -25.07
N ASP A 282 -6.07 -7.55 -25.76
CA ASP A 282 -4.92 -8.44 -26.03
C ASP A 282 -4.18 -8.08 -27.33
N ASP A 283 -4.89 -7.58 -28.34
CA ASP A 283 -4.31 -7.14 -29.62
C ASP A 283 -3.87 -5.67 -29.62
N ASP A 284 -3.92 -5.02 -28.46
CA ASP A 284 -3.52 -3.64 -28.19
C ASP A 284 -4.30 -2.61 -29.03
N THR A 285 -5.55 -2.93 -29.41
CA THR A 285 -6.46 -1.97 -30.06
C THR A 285 -7.30 -1.16 -29.06
N GLU A 286 -7.45 -1.65 -27.81
CA GLU A 286 -8.03 -0.92 -26.67
C GLU A 286 -7.16 -1.07 -25.41
N GLY A 287 -6.61 0.03 -24.88
CA GLY A 287 -5.85 0.01 -23.61
C GLY A 287 -6.58 0.57 -22.40
N THR A 288 -7.66 1.33 -22.60
CA THR A 288 -8.28 2.16 -21.56
C THR A 288 -8.87 1.41 -20.36
N PRO A 289 -9.52 0.22 -20.51
CA PRO A 289 -10.02 -0.52 -19.35
C PRO A 289 -8.87 -1.02 -18.45
N TYR A 290 -7.82 -1.58 -19.06
CA TYR A 290 -6.60 -2.02 -18.36
C TYR A 290 -5.93 -0.87 -17.60
N TRP A 291 -5.74 0.29 -18.24
CA TRP A 291 -5.13 1.46 -17.59
C TRP A 291 -5.97 1.96 -16.41
N SER A 292 -7.31 1.92 -16.51
CA SER A 292 -8.19 2.26 -15.38
C SER A 292 -7.97 1.34 -14.18
N VAL A 293 -7.81 0.03 -14.41
CA VAL A 293 -7.56 -0.93 -13.34
C VAL A 293 -6.20 -0.65 -12.69
N MET A 294 -5.16 -0.41 -13.49
CA MET A 294 -3.84 -0.04 -12.95
C MET A 294 -3.89 1.25 -12.11
N GLU A 295 -4.53 2.30 -12.60
CA GLU A 295 -4.63 3.58 -11.91
C GLU A 295 -5.45 3.45 -10.61
N SER A 296 -6.49 2.61 -10.58
CA SER A 296 -7.22 2.35 -9.33
C SER A 296 -6.34 1.69 -8.25
N ALA A 297 -5.56 0.67 -8.63
CA ALA A 297 -4.63 0.01 -7.71
C ALA A 297 -3.50 0.96 -7.26
N ALA A 298 -2.88 1.68 -8.20
CA ALA A 298 -1.78 2.61 -7.92
C ALA A 298 -2.18 3.75 -6.99
N ARG A 299 -3.44 4.20 -7.06
CA ARG A 299 -3.97 5.30 -6.25
C ARG A 299 -4.71 4.86 -5.00
N HIS A 300 -4.68 3.55 -4.68
CA HIS A 300 -5.39 2.97 -3.55
C HIS A 300 -6.90 3.29 -3.55
N VAL A 301 -7.53 3.15 -4.73
CA VAL A 301 -8.99 3.26 -4.92
C VAL A 301 -9.56 1.88 -5.19
N SER A 302 -10.52 1.45 -4.37
CA SER A 302 -11.13 0.14 -4.53
C SER A 302 -12.15 0.14 -5.68
N ALA A 303 -11.82 -0.54 -6.78
CA ALA A 303 -12.65 -0.60 -7.99
C ALA A 303 -12.88 -2.04 -8.51
N PRO A 304 -13.40 -2.98 -7.68
CA PRO A 304 -13.46 -4.38 -8.05
C PRO A 304 -14.48 -4.68 -9.16
N THR A 305 -15.57 -3.89 -9.30
CA THR A 305 -16.56 -4.11 -10.37
C THR A 305 -15.93 -3.86 -11.74
N LEU A 306 -15.10 -2.81 -11.82
CA LEU A 306 -14.34 -2.47 -13.03
C LEU A 306 -13.25 -3.53 -13.29
N ALA A 307 -12.53 -3.93 -12.24
CA ALA A 307 -11.44 -4.91 -12.36
C ALA A 307 -11.92 -6.30 -12.77
N THR A 308 -12.99 -6.84 -12.16
CA THR A 308 -13.48 -8.18 -12.51
C THR A 308 -14.13 -8.23 -13.88
N ALA A 309 -14.77 -7.15 -14.32
CA ALA A 309 -15.24 -7.01 -15.70
C ALA A 309 -14.08 -7.09 -16.71
N HIS A 310 -12.95 -6.42 -16.43
CA HIS A 310 -11.76 -6.51 -17.27
C HIS A 310 -11.14 -7.93 -17.23
N PHE A 311 -11.02 -8.57 -16.07
CA PHE A 311 -10.51 -9.94 -15.99
C PHE A 311 -11.40 -10.96 -16.72
N LEU A 312 -12.72 -10.75 -16.76
CA LEU A 312 -13.62 -11.57 -17.56
C LEU A 312 -13.33 -11.44 -19.07
N ARG A 313 -13.03 -10.22 -19.55
CA ARG A 313 -12.60 -9.98 -20.95
C ARG A 313 -11.30 -10.71 -21.26
N ILE A 314 -10.29 -10.63 -20.40
CA ILE A 314 -9.02 -11.35 -20.57
C ILE A 314 -9.25 -12.87 -20.66
N ALA A 315 -10.08 -13.43 -19.76
CA ALA A 315 -10.41 -14.85 -19.79
C ALA A 315 -11.18 -15.22 -21.08
N SER A 316 -12.03 -14.33 -21.58
CA SER A 316 -12.74 -14.48 -22.85
C SER A 316 -11.78 -14.50 -24.04
N GLY A 317 -10.85 -13.55 -24.13
CA GLY A 317 -9.82 -13.43 -25.18
C GLY A 317 -8.91 -14.65 -25.27
N ASN A 318 -8.47 -15.17 -24.12
CA ASN A 318 -7.66 -16.39 -23.96
C ASN A 318 -8.45 -17.69 -24.18
N ARG A 319 -9.34 -17.70 -25.17
CA ARG A 319 -10.28 -18.77 -25.45
C ARG A 319 -9.62 -20.14 -25.67
N ALA A 320 -8.52 -20.20 -26.41
CA ALA A 320 -7.86 -21.47 -26.74
C ALA A 320 -7.39 -22.20 -25.47
N GLU A 321 -6.71 -21.47 -24.58
CA GLU A 321 -6.28 -21.97 -23.28
C GLU A 321 -7.48 -22.33 -22.40
N ARG A 322 -8.49 -21.46 -22.33
CA ARG A 322 -9.70 -21.70 -21.54
C ARG A 322 -10.43 -22.99 -21.94
N LEU A 323 -10.48 -23.34 -23.24
CA LEU A 323 -11.05 -24.61 -23.70
C LEU A 323 -10.21 -25.83 -23.28
N GLU A 324 -8.88 -25.71 -23.32
CA GLU A 324 -8.00 -26.77 -22.80
C GLU A 324 -8.22 -26.99 -21.30
N VAL A 325 -8.22 -25.90 -20.53
CA VAL A 325 -8.46 -25.91 -19.08
C VAL A 325 -9.84 -26.46 -18.75
N ALA A 326 -10.89 -26.04 -19.45
CA ALA A 326 -12.25 -26.52 -19.22
C ALA A 326 -12.38 -28.05 -19.37
N ARG A 327 -11.70 -28.64 -20.37
CA ARG A 327 -11.66 -30.10 -20.56
C ARG A 327 -10.96 -30.83 -19.41
N LYS A 328 -10.00 -30.17 -18.74
CA LYS A 328 -9.24 -30.75 -17.63
C LYS A 328 -9.94 -30.59 -16.29
N LEU A 329 -10.51 -29.41 -16.04
CA LEU A 329 -11.19 -29.10 -14.79
C LEU A 329 -12.56 -29.78 -14.68
N ASP A 330 -13.27 -29.95 -15.79
CA ASP A 330 -14.60 -30.59 -15.85
C ASP A 330 -15.58 -30.07 -14.77
N LEU A 331 -15.57 -28.74 -14.56
CA LEU A 331 -16.44 -28.09 -13.59
C LEU A 331 -17.91 -28.13 -14.05
N PRO A 332 -18.86 -28.07 -13.10
CA PRO A 332 -20.27 -27.88 -13.42
C PRO A 332 -20.47 -26.67 -14.34
N LYS A 333 -21.32 -26.85 -15.35
CA LYS A 333 -21.76 -25.77 -16.25
C LYS A 333 -22.95 -25.03 -15.65
N PRO A 334 -23.21 -23.78 -16.05
CA PRO A 334 -24.42 -23.05 -15.66
C PRO A 334 -25.68 -23.87 -15.87
N LYS A 335 -26.58 -23.86 -14.88
CA LYS A 335 -27.85 -24.59 -14.87
C LYS A 335 -29.03 -23.62 -14.79
N PRO A 336 -30.25 -24.04 -15.14
CA PRO A 336 -31.44 -23.24 -14.88
C PRO A 336 -31.55 -22.86 -13.39
N LEU A 337 -32.03 -21.65 -13.11
CA LEU A 337 -32.24 -21.19 -11.74
C LEU A 337 -33.32 -22.03 -11.07
N GLU A 338 -33.00 -22.59 -9.90
CA GLU A 338 -33.92 -23.44 -9.13
C GLU A 338 -34.83 -22.63 -8.21
N ASN A 339 -35.96 -23.23 -7.80
CA ASN A 339 -36.91 -22.66 -6.84
C ASN A 339 -37.56 -21.31 -7.24
N ILE A 340 -37.57 -20.98 -8.54
CA ILE A 340 -38.24 -19.78 -9.06
C ILE A 340 -39.76 -20.00 -9.11
N LYS A 341 -40.47 -19.49 -8.09
CA LYS A 341 -41.94 -19.53 -8.02
C LYS A 341 -42.61 -18.51 -8.94
N ASP A 342 -41.99 -17.34 -9.10
CA ASP A 342 -42.46 -16.26 -9.96
C ASP A 342 -41.29 -15.67 -10.75
N LYS A 343 -41.32 -15.89 -12.08
CA LYS A 343 -40.30 -15.35 -13.00
C LYS A 343 -40.26 -13.82 -12.96
N LYS A 344 -41.41 -13.14 -12.81
CA LYS A 344 -41.46 -11.66 -12.81
C LYS A 344 -40.69 -11.08 -11.63
N THR A 345 -40.89 -11.64 -10.43
CA THR A 345 -40.11 -11.26 -9.25
C THR A 345 -38.61 -11.51 -9.44
N CYS A 346 -38.22 -12.62 -10.07
CA CYS A 346 -36.81 -12.90 -10.36
C CYS A 346 -36.21 -11.88 -11.34
N ILE A 347 -36.92 -11.57 -12.43
CA ILE A 347 -36.53 -10.55 -13.41
C ILE A 347 -36.37 -9.19 -12.73
N GLU A 348 -37.29 -8.80 -11.84
CA GLU A 348 -37.20 -7.55 -11.09
C GLU A 348 -35.98 -7.52 -10.16
N LYS A 349 -35.63 -8.64 -9.50
CA LYS A 349 -34.39 -8.71 -8.71
C LYS A 349 -33.15 -8.53 -9.58
N ILE A 350 -33.11 -9.18 -10.75
CA ILE A 350 -32.01 -9.01 -11.73
C ILE A 350 -31.92 -7.54 -12.17
N ARG A 351 -33.05 -6.91 -12.53
CA ARG A 351 -33.10 -5.48 -12.91
C ARG A 351 -32.47 -4.58 -11.84
N ARG A 352 -32.86 -4.79 -10.59
CA ARG A 352 -32.37 -4.02 -9.43
C ARG A 352 -30.89 -4.30 -9.17
N ALA A 353 -30.42 -5.53 -9.38
CA ALA A 353 -29.01 -5.89 -9.30
C ALA A 353 -28.18 -5.19 -10.38
N VAL A 354 -28.68 -5.13 -11.63
CA VAL A 354 -28.06 -4.41 -12.75
C VAL A 354 -27.92 -2.93 -12.43
N TYR A 355 -28.99 -2.28 -11.97
CA TYR A 355 -28.93 -0.87 -11.55
C TYR A 355 -27.91 -0.64 -10.43
N CYS A 356 -27.88 -1.51 -9.42
CA CYS A 356 -26.94 -1.42 -8.31
C CYS A 356 -25.47 -1.50 -8.81
N ALA A 357 -25.18 -2.43 -9.72
CA ALA A 357 -23.84 -2.58 -10.31
C ALA A 357 -23.45 -1.42 -11.25
N PHE A 358 -24.41 -0.86 -12.00
CA PHE A 358 -24.17 0.36 -12.76
C PHE A 358 -23.83 1.52 -11.83
N LEU A 359 -24.66 1.79 -10.82
CA LEU A 359 -24.41 2.87 -9.86
C LEU A 359 -23.08 2.68 -9.13
N ALA A 360 -22.74 1.45 -8.72
CA ALA A 360 -21.45 1.13 -8.10
C ALA A 360 -20.27 1.38 -9.05
N SER A 361 -20.40 1.08 -10.34
CA SER A 361 -19.37 1.36 -11.34
C SER A 361 -19.11 2.86 -11.47
N PHE A 362 -20.17 3.69 -11.50
CA PHE A 362 -20.03 5.15 -11.45
C PHE A 362 -19.38 5.61 -10.14
N CYS A 363 -19.73 5.03 -9.00
CA CYS A 363 -19.12 5.39 -7.72
C CYS A 363 -17.60 5.12 -7.72
N GLN A 364 -17.18 3.94 -8.19
CA GLN A 364 -15.77 3.54 -8.27
C GLN A 364 -14.99 4.45 -9.24
N GLY A 365 -15.54 4.74 -10.41
CA GLY A 365 -14.90 5.62 -11.40
C GLY A 365 -14.80 7.07 -10.95
N LEU A 366 -15.87 7.64 -10.37
CA LEU A 366 -15.83 9.02 -9.88
C LEU A 366 -14.83 9.20 -8.72
N GLU A 367 -14.74 8.21 -7.82
CA GLU A 367 -13.74 8.20 -6.76
C GLU A 367 -12.30 8.15 -7.31
N LEU A 368 -12.08 7.38 -8.39
CA LEU A 368 -10.79 7.35 -9.08
C LEU A 368 -10.43 8.71 -9.71
N ILE A 369 -11.38 9.38 -10.37
CA ILE A 369 -11.18 10.73 -10.92
C ILE A 369 -10.87 11.73 -9.81
N ALA A 370 -11.61 11.67 -8.70
CA ALA A 370 -11.40 12.57 -7.57
C ALA A 370 -10.00 12.40 -6.95
N ARG A 371 -9.56 11.15 -6.74
CA ARG A 371 -8.22 10.86 -6.20
C ARG A 371 -7.14 11.35 -7.16
N ALA A 372 -7.25 11.04 -8.45
CA ALA A 372 -6.29 11.51 -9.46
C ALA A 372 -6.25 13.03 -9.54
N SER A 373 -7.40 13.71 -9.51
CA SER A 373 -7.47 15.16 -9.50
C SER A 373 -6.71 15.79 -8.33
N ASN A 374 -6.83 15.21 -7.13
CA ASN A 374 -6.11 15.66 -5.93
C ASN A 374 -4.61 15.42 -6.03
N ASP A 375 -4.20 14.22 -6.45
CA ASP A 375 -2.79 13.83 -6.56
C ASP A 375 -2.04 14.66 -7.63
N GLU A 376 -2.71 14.97 -8.73
CA GLU A 376 -2.13 15.70 -9.87
C GLU A 376 -2.37 17.22 -9.83
N GLY A 377 -3.23 17.70 -8.91
CA GLY A 377 -3.60 19.12 -8.82
C GLY A 377 -4.43 19.63 -10.01
N TRP A 378 -5.22 18.77 -10.65
CA TRP A 378 -5.99 19.13 -11.84
C TRP A 378 -7.26 19.95 -11.55
N ASN A 379 -7.81 19.86 -10.34
CA ASN A 379 -9.08 20.50 -9.96
C ASN A 379 -10.25 20.12 -10.89
N VAL A 380 -10.34 18.84 -11.28
CA VAL A 380 -11.44 18.30 -12.10
C VAL A 380 -12.77 18.43 -11.36
N ASP A 381 -13.77 18.98 -12.04
CA ASP A 381 -15.14 19.10 -11.55
C ASP A 381 -15.96 17.84 -11.93
N LEU A 382 -16.28 17.01 -10.94
CA LEU A 382 -17.04 15.77 -11.14
C LEU A 382 -18.46 16.01 -11.67
N SER A 383 -19.07 17.15 -11.35
CA SER A 383 -20.40 17.52 -11.86
C SER A 383 -20.34 17.75 -13.37
N LYS A 384 -19.25 18.34 -13.86
CA LYS A 384 -18.97 18.52 -15.29
C LYS A 384 -18.65 17.21 -16.00
N CYS A 385 -17.93 16.28 -15.35
CA CYS A 385 -17.76 14.92 -15.90
C CYS A 385 -19.13 14.25 -16.13
N LEU A 386 -20.04 14.34 -15.15
CA LEU A 386 -21.39 13.81 -15.29
C LEU A 386 -22.21 14.56 -16.35
N GLN A 387 -22.05 15.89 -16.48
CA GLN A 387 -22.69 16.66 -17.55
C GLN A 387 -22.36 16.10 -18.93
N ILE A 388 -21.07 15.86 -19.20
CA ILE A 388 -20.65 15.38 -20.53
C ILE A 388 -21.05 13.93 -20.79
N TRP A 389 -21.35 13.14 -19.74
CA TRP A 389 -21.81 11.76 -19.87
C TRP A 389 -23.33 11.60 -19.96
N ARG A 390 -24.10 12.71 -19.97
CA ARG A 390 -25.57 12.66 -20.07
C ARG A 390 -26.07 12.19 -21.43
N ASN A 391 -25.30 12.39 -22.50
CA ASN A 391 -25.67 11.98 -23.85
C ASN A 391 -24.41 11.79 -24.73
N GLY A 392 -24.55 11.04 -25.82
CA GLY A 392 -23.51 10.86 -26.82
C GLY A 392 -22.33 9.98 -26.40
N CYS A 393 -22.31 9.47 -25.17
CA CYS A 393 -21.30 8.53 -24.68
C CYS A 393 -21.89 7.14 -24.44
N ILE A 394 -21.06 6.10 -24.38
CA ILE A 394 -21.51 4.72 -24.19
C ILE A 394 -22.11 4.47 -22.80
N ILE A 395 -21.57 5.09 -21.75
CA ILE A 395 -22.07 4.92 -20.36
C ILE A 395 -23.30 5.76 -20.05
N GLN A 396 -23.91 6.39 -21.06
CA GLN A 396 -25.08 7.24 -20.89
C GLN A 396 -26.15 6.54 -20.03
N SER A 397 -26.56 7.20 -18.96
CA SER A 397 -27.60 6.74 -18.05
C SER A 397 -28.28 7.94 -17.39
N GLU A 398 -29.48 8.28 -17.85
CA GLU A 398 -30.15 9.51 -17.42
C GLU A 398 -30.50 9.48 -15.93
N ALA A 399 -31.03 8.36 -15.44
CA ALA A 399 -31.42 8.22 -14.04
C ALA A 399 -30.23 8.36 -13.08
N ILE A 400 -29.10 7.74 -13.43
CA ILE A 400 -27.87 7.81 -12.63
C ILE A 400 -27.31 9.24 -12.66
N ALA A 401 -27.29 9.89 -13.83
CA ALA A 401 -26.85 11.28 -13.92
C ALA A 401 -27.75 12.23 -13.11
N ASP A 402 -29.08 12.05 -13.14
CA ASP A 402 -30.04 12.81 -12.33
C ASP A 402 -29.89 12.57 -10.82
N LEU A 403 -29.37 11.40 -10.42
CA LEU A 403 -29.05 11.08 -9.03
C LEU A 403 -27.74 11.73 -8.59
N LEU A 404 -26.67 11.55 -9.37
CA LEU A 404 -25.31 11.88 -8.99
C LEU A 404 -24.97 13.36 -9.20
N GLN A 405 -25.29 13.94 -10.36
CA GLN A 405 -24.80 15.27 -10.75
C GLN A 405 -25.22 16.38 -9.76
N PRO A 406 -26.49 16.44 -9.29
CA PRO A 406 -26.89 17.47 -8.32
C PRO A 406 -26.27 17.32 -6.93
N ALA A 407 -25.69 16.15 -6.62
CA ALA A 407 -25.09 15.86 -5.33
C ALA A 407 -23.58 16.17 -5.27
N MET A 408 -22.97 16.53 -6.39
CA MET A 408 -21.53 16.83 -6.46
C MET A 408 -21.22 18.15 -5.77
N THR A 409 -20.13 18.15 -4.99
CA THR A 409 -19.54 19.36 -4.37
C THR A 409 -18.03 19.36 -4.63
N GLU A 410 -17.37 20.52 -4.54
CA GLU A 410 -15.95 20.65 -4.88
C GLU A 410 -15.02 19.76 -4.03
N SER A 411 -15.42 19.38 -2.81
CA SER A 411 -14.61 18.57 -1.89
C SER A 411 -14.97 17.09 -1.86
N LEU A 412 -15.93 16.64 -2.69
CA LEU A 412 -16.44 15.27 -2.63
C LEU A 412 -15.46 14.29 -3.29
N THR A 413 -14.83 13.43 -2.50
CA THR A 413 -13.94 12.38 -3.02
C THR A 413 -14.65 11.05 -3.25
N ASN A 414 -15.69 10.74 -2.46
CA ASN A 414 -16.37 9.47 -2.50
C ASN A 414 -17.89 9.70 -2.45
N VAL A 415 -18.53 9.49 -3.60
CA VAL A 415 -19.94 9.80 -3.82
C VAL A 415 -20.90 8.91 -3.02
N LYS A 416 -20.40 7.79 -2.48
CA LYS A 416 -21.18 6.91 -1.60
C LYS A 416 -21.49 7.55 -0.26
N SER A 417 -20.72 8.57 0.15
CA SER A 417 -20.97 9.36 1.37
C SER A 417 -22.18 10.30 1.23
N VAL A 418 -22.73 10.47 0.03
CA VAL A 418 -23.95 11.23 -0.20
C VAL A 418 -25.16 10.40 0.21
N ASP A 419 -25.97 10.89 1.15
CA ASP A 419 -27.15 10.20 1.70
C ASP A 419 -28.05 9.57 0.63
N LYS A 420 -28.38 10.31 -0.44
CA LYS A 420 -29.27 9.84 -1.50
C LYS A 420 -28.65 8.67 -2.30
N VAL A 421 -27.34 8.70 -2.52
CA VAL A 421 -26.62 7.62 -3.21
C VAL A 421 -26.52 6.38 -2.31
N ALA A 422 -26.18 6.57 -1.03
CA ALA A 422 -26.16 5.50 -0.04
C ALA A 422 -27.53 4.83 0.10
N GLN A 423 -28.62 5.60 0.13
CA GLN A 423 -29.99 5.10 0.19
C GLN A 423 -30.35 4.25 -1.02
N GLU A 424 -29.97 4.67 -2.23
CA GLU A 424 -30.20 3.88 -3.44
C GLU A 424 -29.39 2.58 -3.41
N LEU A 425 -28.10 2.62 -3.09
CA LEU A 425 -27.30 1.39 -2.95
C LEU A 425 -27.88 0.43 -1.89
N HIS A 426 -28.29 0.95 -0.73
CA HIS A 426 -28.92 0.19 0.34
C HIS A 426 -30.25 -0.45 -0.12
N LYS A 427 -31.11 0.34 -0.75
CA LYS A 427 -32.41 -0.12 -1.25
C LYS A 427 -32.25 -1.32 -2.18
N HIS A 428 -31.24 -1.33 -3.04
CA HIS A 428 -31.03 -2.38 -4.04
C HIS A 428 -30.11 -3.54 -3.58
N PHE A 429 -29.50 -3.43 -2.39
CA PHE A 429 -28.56 -4.43 -1.85
C PHE A 429 -29.12 -5.85 -1.78
N ASP A 430 -30.33 -6.03 -1.22
CA ASP A 430 -30.91 -7.38 -1.07
C ASP A 430 -31.22 -8.04 -2.42
N ALA A 431 -31.64 -7.26 -3.42
CA ALA A 431 -31.87 -7.79 -4.76
C ALA A 431 -30.56 -8.25 -5.42
N LEU A 432 -29.49 -7.46 -5.28
CA LEU A 432 -28.15 -7.83 -5.72
C LEU A 432 -27.68 -9.12 -5.02
N LYS A 433 -27.82 -9.18 -3.69
CA LYS A 433 -27.45 -10.35 -2.88
C LYS A 433 -28.20 -11.60 -3.33
N ASP A 434 -29.52 -11.52 -3.46
CA ASP A 434 -30.36 -12.65 -3.88
C ASP A 434 -30.00 -13.14 -5.28
N THR A 435 -29.74 -12.21 -6.22
CA THR A 435 -29.31 -12.55 -7.58
C THR A 435 -27.95 -13.25 -7.58
N VAL A 436 -26.97 -12.74 -6.81
CA VAL A 436 -25.65 -13.38 -6.69
C VAL A 436 -25.76 -14.76 -6.07
N LEU A 437 -26.54 -14.93 -4.99
CA LEU A 437 -26.77 -16.23 -4.36
C LEU A 437 -27.38 -17.24 -5.35
N ALA A 438 -28.44 -16.84 -6.06
CA ALA A 438 -29.08 -17.70 -7.04
C ALA A 438 -28.13 -18.06 -8.19
N SER A 439 -27.34 -17.10 -8.68
CA SER A 439 -26.37 -17.32 -9.75
C SER A 439 -25.26 -18.30 -9.34
N THR A 440 -24.74 -18.16 -8.12
CA THR A 440 -23.68 -19.03 -7.59
C THR A 440 -24.17 -20.46 -7.38
N VAL A 441 -25.38 -20.63 -6.84
CA VAL A 441 -25.99 -21.97 -6.66
C VAL A 441 -26.18 -22.69 -8.00
N ALA A 442 -26.48 -21.94 -9.05
CA ALA A 442 -26.71 -22.45 -10.39
C ALA A 442 -25.45 -22.41 -11.30
N ASP A 443 -24.26 -22.20 -10.73
CA ASP A 443 -22.97 -22.22 -11.44
C ASP A 443 -22.85 -21.18 -12.58
N HIS A 444 -23.62 -20.08 -12.53
CA HIS A 444 -23.52 -18.99 -13.51
C HIS A 444 -22.28 -18.12 -13.29
N TYR A 445 -21.77 -17.54 -14.38
CA TYR A 445 -20.63 -16.62 -14.35
C TYR A 445 -21.12 -15.19 -14.13
N THR A 446 -20.99 -14.67 -12.91
CA THR A 446 -21.45 -13.31 -12.52
C THR A 446 -20.39 -12.47 -11.79
N PRO A 447 -19.19 -12.28 -12.39
CA PRO A 447 -18.06 -11.64 -11.69
C PRO A 447 -18.28 -10.16 -11.36
N ALA A 448 -18.96 -9.36 -12.20
CA ALA A 448 -19.22 -7.94 -11.89
C ALA A 448 -20.30 -7.79 -10.82
N LEU A 449 -21.38 -8.59 -10.88
CA LEU A 449 -22.43 -8.59 -9.86
C LEU A 449 -21.91 -9.05 -8.50
N SER A 450 -21.15 -10.16 -8.46
CA SER A 450 -20.58 -10.68 -7.20
C SER A 450 -19.52 -9.75 -6.61
N ALA A 451 -18.65 -9.16 -7.43
CA ALA A 451 -17.68 -8.16 -6.99
C ALA A 451 -18.36 -6.89 -6.44
N THR A 452 -19.46 -6.46 -7.08
CA THR A 452 -20.27 -5.34 -6.59
C THR A 452 -20.87 -5.65 -5.21
N LEU A 453 -21.38 -6.87 -5.01
CA LEU A 453 -21.93 -7.27 -3.71
C LEU A 453 -20.86 -7.20 -2.61
N GLU A 454 -19.68 -7.75 -2.86
CA GLU A 454 -18.58 -7.70 -1.89
C GLU A 454 -18.07 -6.27 -1.65
N TYR A 455 -17.97 -5.47 -2.70
CA TYR A 455 -17.64 -4.04 -2.62
C TYR A 455 -18.54 -3.31 -1.62
N LEU A 456 -19.85 -3.44 -1.76
CA LEU A 456 -20.79 -2.77 -0.86
C LEU A 456 -20.66 -3.27 0.58
N LYS A 457 -20.34 -4.56 0.79
CA LYS A 457 -20.17 -5.12 2.14
C LYS A 457 -18.96 -4.55 2.87
N TYR A 458 -17.80 -4.45 2.23
CA TYR A 458 -16.60 -3.95 2.91
C TYR A 458 -16.53 -2.42 2.95
N GLU A 459 -17.11 -1.70 1.97
CA GLU A 459 -17.18 -0.23 2.02
C GLU A 459 -18.14 0.28 3.10
N ALA A 460 -19.17 -0.50 3.44
CA ALA A 460 -20.10 -0.19 4.53
C ALA A 460 -19.70 -0.81 5.88
N GLY A 461 -18.61 -1.59 5.93
CA GLY A 461 -18.17 -2.30 7.13
C GLY A 461 -17.40 -1.40 8.10
N THR A 462 -17.80 -1.37 9.36
CA THR A 462 -17.11 -0.58 10.41
C THR A 462 -15.87 -1.27 10.97
N MET A 463 -15.76 -2.59 10.82
CA MET A 463 -14.57 -3.36 11.17
C MET A 463 -14.43 -4.56 10.23
N LEU A 464 -13.31 -4.63 9.52
CA LEU A 464 -13.04 -5.65 8.53
C LEU A 464 -12.19 -6.80 9.10
N PRO A 465 -12.25 -8.01 8.49
CA PRO A 465 -11.41 -9.14 8.89
C PRO A 465 -9.91 -8.87 8.66
N THR A 466 -9.55 -7.81 7.92
CA THR A 466 -8.16 -7.35 7.74
C THR A 466 -7.47 -6.98 9.05
N LYS A 467 -8.21 -6.80 10.16
CA LYS A 467 -7.59 -6.72 11.51
C LYS A 467 -6.70 -7.93 11.84
N PHE A 468 -7.05 -9.12 11.33
CA PHE A 468 -6.25 -10.32 11.51
C PHE A 468 -4.99 -10.28 10.65
N MET A 469 -5.11 -9.75 9.42
CA MET A 469 -3.98 -9.51 8.53
C MET A 469 -2.98 -8.52 9.14
N GLU A 470 -3.46 -7.41 9.70
CA GLU A 470 -2.62 -6.45 10.45
C GLU A 470 -1.87 -7.14 11.60
N ALA A 471 -2.54 -7.97 12.39
CA ALA A 471 -1.90 -8.72 13.47
C ALA A 471 -0.85 -9.73 12.97
N GLN A 472 -1.10 -10.39 11.84
CA GLN A 472 -0.12 -11.28 11.21
C GLN A 472 1.10 -10.50 10.75
N MET A 473 0.89 -9.37 10.05
CA MET A 473 1.96 -8.49 9.58
C MET A 473 2.79 -7.97 10.74
N ASP A 474 2.14 -7.53 11.81
CA ASP A 474 2.86 -7.09 13.00
C ASP A 474 3.69 -8.24 13.61
N LEU A 475 3.12 -9.45 13.68
CA LEU A 475 3.80 -10.62 14.24
C LEU A 475 5.05 -11.03 13.44
N PHE A 476 4.96 -11.17 12.11
CA PHE A 476 6.10 -11.67 11.33
C PHE A 476 7.08 -10.57 10.91
N GLY A 477 6.66 -9.29 10.92
CA GLY A 477 7.41 -8.20 10.29
C GLY A 477 7.49 -6.91 11.09
N ALA A 478 6.96 -6.86 12.33
CA ALA A 478 6.90 -5.64 13.15
C ALA A 478 6.33 -4.43 12.37
N HIS A 479 5.32 -4.73 11.54
CA HIS A 479 4.66 -3.76 10.67
C HIS A 479 3.85 -2.72 11.46
N GLY A 480 3.60 -2.94 12.75
CA GLY A 480 2.85 -2.03 13.60
C GLY A 480 1.36 -2.00 13.26
N TYR A 481 0.51 -1.67 14.23
CA TYR A 481 -0.94 -1.58 14.04
C TYR A 481 -1.54 -0.41 14.83
N ASN A 482 -2.71 0.06 14.38
CA ASN A 482 -3.55 1.05 15.08
C ASN A 482 -4.59 0.34 15.95
N LYS A 483 -5.04 0.99 17.03
CA LYS A 483 -6.04 0.49 17.96
C LYS A 483 -7.41 1.13 17.73
N PRO A 484 -8.50 0.35 17.85
CA PRO A 484 -9.85 0.88 17.71
C PRO A 484 -10.17 1.87 18.84
N GLY A 485 -10.90 2.95 18.51
CA GLY A 485 -11.35 3.99 19.43
C GLY A 485 -10.25 4.91 19.98
N VAL A 486 -8.99 4.79 19.52
CA VAL A 486 -7.90 5.69 19.93
C VAL A 486 -7.89 6.92 19.04
N LYS A 487 -8.04 8.11 19.63
CA LYS A 487 -8.06 9.39 18.89
C LYS A 487 -6.77 9.58 18.10
N GLY A 488 -6.89 9.80 16.80
CA GLY A 488 -5.76 9.95 15.88
C GLY A 488 -5.31 8.65 15.23
N GLU A 489 -5.78 7.50 15.71
CA GLU A 489 -5.62 6.18 15.08
C GLU A 489 -6.93 5.71 14.44
N ASP A 490 -8.08 5.97 15.09
CA ASP A 490 -9.42 5.58 14.66
C ASP A 490 -10.47 6.69 14.93
N PRO A 491 -10.94 7.42 13.89
CA PRO A 491 -10.34 7.49 12.56
C PRO A 491 -8.99 8.22 12.62
N GLY A 492 -8.01 7.70 11.88
CA GLY A 492 -6.68 8.25 11.76
C GLY A 492 -6.23 8.33 10.29
N PRO A 493 -5.07 8.95 10.01
CA PRO A 493 -4.49 8.94 8.68
C PRO A 493 -4.09 7.53 8.25
N VAL A 494 -4.02 7.29 6.95
CA VAL A 494 -3.50 6.05 6.37
C VAL A 494 -1.97 6.04 6.52
N SER A 495 -1.47 5.48 7.62
CA SER A 495 -0.04 5.39 7.93
C SER A 495 0.25 4.20 8.85
N LYS A 496 1.54 3.84 8.97
CA LYS A 496 2.01 2.78 9.89
C LYS A 496 1.50 3.05 11.31
N GLY A 497 0.94 2.01 11.94
CA GLY A 497 0.42 2.11 13.30
C GLY A 497 1.49 2.15 14.38
N ALA A 498 1.12 2.71 15.55
CA ALA A 498 2.06 2.97 16.64
C ALA A 498 2.33 1.76 17.56
N HIS A 499 1.52 0.70 17.47
CA HIS A 499 1.59 -0.44 18.40
C HIS A 499 2.27 -1.64 17.76
N HIS A 500 3.06 -2.39 18.53
CA HIS A 500 3.65 -3.68 18.15
C HIS A 500 3.42 -4.68 19.29
N TYR A 501 3.10 -5.93 18.95
CA TYR A 501 2.88 -7.01 19.90
C TYR A 501 3.89 -8.14 19.69
N ASP A 502 4.92 -8.17 20.53
CA ASP A 502 5.92 -9.24 20.54
C ASP A 502 5.39 -10.44 21.35
N LEU A 503 5.22 -11.59 20.68
CA LEU A 503 4.76 -12.83 21.29
C LEU A 503 5.83 -13.52 22.16
N GLN A 504 7.12 -13.16 22.05
CA GLN A 504 8.21 -13.72 22.86
C GLN A 504 9.25 -12.65 23.23
N PRO A 505 8.89 -11.67 24.07
CA PRO A 505 9.78 -10.57 24.40
C PRO A 505 11.01 -11.06 25.16
N VAL A 506 12.20 -10.63 24.72
CA VAL A 506 13.47 -10.92 25.39
C VAL A 506 13.58 -10.06 26.64
N ARG A 507 13.17 -10.57 27.81
CA ARG A 507 13.12 -9.79 29.06
C ARG A 507 14.39 -9.82 29.88
N ILE A 508 15.16 -10.90 29.79
CA ILE A 508 16.37 -11.12 30.58
C ILE A 508 17.58 -11.05 29.65
N ALA A 509 18.65 -10.41 30.10
CA ALA A 509 19.94 -10.46 29.44
C ALA A 509 21.07 -10.85 30.37
N VAL A 510 22.11 -11.48 29.81
CA VAL A 510 23.39 -11.71 30.46
C VAL A 510 24.47 -10.86 29.82
N ILE A 511 25.19 -10.08 30.64
CA ILE A 511 26.41 -9.38 30.21
C ILE A 511 27.60 -10.10 30.84
N GLY A 512 28.46 -10.71 30.02
CA GLY A 512 29.54 -11.54 30.53
C GLY A 512 30.74 -11.67 29.59
N GLY A 513 31.68 -12.53 29.98
CA GLY A 513 32.80 -12.93 29.12
C GLY A 513 32.39 -14.00 28.10
N THR A 514 33.17 -14.16 27.04
CA THR A 514 32.91 -15.10 25.93
C THR A 514 32.71 -16.55 26.38
N GLY A 515 33.29 -16.95 27.52
CA GLY A 515 33.11 -18.26 28.13
C GLY A 515 31.66 -18.59 28.56
N LEU A 516 30.76 -17.59 28.64
CA LEU A 516 29.35 -17.77 29.01
C LEU A 516 28.40 -17.76 27.80
N ARG A 517 28.92 -17.75 26.57
CA ARG A 517 28.11 -17.70 25.34
C ARG A 517 27.34 -19.00 25.09
N GLU A 518 27.86 -20.13 25.58
CA GLU A 518 27.25 -21.45 25.49
C GLU A 518 26.88 -21.93 26.90
N LEU A 519 25.56 -21.94 27.17
CA LEU A 519 24.99 -22.38 28.44
C LEU A 519 24.29 -23.74 28.27
N PRO A 520 24.52 -24.71 29.17
CA PRO A 520 23.79 -25.98 29.15
C PRO A 520 22.27 -25.76 29.26
N GLY A 521 21.50 -26.38 28.36
CA GLY A 521 20.03 -26.23 28.32
C GLY A 521 19.53 -24.97 27.62
N PHE A 522 20.41 -24.25 26.90
CA PHE A 522 20.09 -23.07 26.10
C PHE A 522 20.47 -23.31 24.64
N THR A 523 19.61 -22.89 23.70
CA THR A 523 19.85 -23.02 22.26
C THR A 523 19.89 -21.64 21.62
N GLN A 524 20.98 -21.31 20.93
CA GLN A 524 21.03 -20.06 20.15
C GLN A 524 20.04 -20.11 18.98
N VAL A 525 19.19 -19.09 18.87
CA VAL A 525 18.19 -18.97 17.80
C VAL A 525 18.38 -17.76 16.91
N ALA A 526 19.08 -16.72 17.38
CA ALA A 526 19.36 -15.52 16.60
C ALA A 526 20.64 -14.81 17.06
N SER A 527 21.15 -13.92 16.21
CA SER A 527 22.20 -12.95 16.53
C SER A 527 21.83 -11.60 15.94
N LEU A 528 21.72 -10.58 16.79
CA LEU A 528 21.20 -9.26 16.44
C LEU A 528 22.34 -8.23 16.40
N ASN A 529 22.42 -7.48 15.30
CA ASN A 529 23.29 -6.32 15.16
C ASN A 529 22.44 -5.06 15.29
N VAL A 530 22.37 -4.51 16.51
CA VAL A 530 21.55 -3.33 16.81
C VAL A 530 22.41 -2.07 16.74
N ASN A 531 22.04 -1.13 15.88
CA ASN A 531 22.64 0.20 15.86
C ASN A 531 21.88 1.12 16.81
N THR A 532 22.60 1.82 17.68
CA THR A 532 22.01 2.76 18.65
C THR A 532 22.47 4.18 18.34
N PRO A 533 21.74 5.21 18.82
CA PRO A 533 22.20 6.59 18.74
C PRO A 533 23.54 6.86 19.47
N TRP A 534 24.00 5.94 20.31
CA TRP A 534 25.26 6.03 21.05
C TRP A 534 26.38 5.16 20.44
N GLY A 535 26.18 4.63 19.23
CA GLY A 535 27.12 3.77 18.52
C GLY A 535 26.74 2.29 18.55
N THR A 536 27.70 1.44 18.22
CA THR A 536 27.53 -0.02 18.15
C THR A 536 27.82 -0.69 19.50
N PRO A 537 27.03 -1.71 19.90
CA PRO A 537 27.35 -2.54 21.06
C PRO A 537 28.70 -3.26 20.93
N SER A 538 29.20 -3.77 22.06
CA SER A 538 30.51 -4.44 22.17
C SER A 538 30.60 -5.71 21.31
N SER A 539 29.47 -6.38 21.09
CA SER A 539 29.35 -7.55 20.21
C SER A 539 27.92 -7.62 19.66
N PRO A 540 27.66 -8.44 18.62
CA PRO A 540 26.30 -8.86 18.30
C PRO A 540 25.62 -9.46 19.55
N ILE A 541 24.33 -9.19 19.73
CA ILE A 541 23.53 -9.75 20.83
C ILE A 541 23.07 -11.15 20.41
N THR A 542 23.47 -12.17 21.15
CA THR A 542 23.01 -13.55 20.90
C THR A 542 21.68 -13.77 21.61
N ILE A 543 20.68 -14.33 20.93
CA ILE A 543 19.41 -14.72 21.55
C ILE A 543 19.41 -16.24 21.77
N LEU A 544 19.20 -16.63 23.02
CA LEU A 544 19.16 -18.01 23.48
C LEU A 544 17.72 -18.37 23.90
N HIS A 545 17.24 -19.53 23.48
CA HIS A 545 16.02 -20.13 23.99
C HIS A 545 16.33 -21.10 25.10
N HIS A 546 15.57 -20.98 26.19
CA HIS A 546 15.62 -21.89 27.31
C HIS A 546 14.23 -22.37 27.66
N LYS A 547 14.11 -23.67 27.93
CA LYS A 547 12.86 -24.28 28.37
C LYS A 547 12.86 -24.34 29.90
N CYS A 548 12.15 -23.41 30.52
CA CYS A 548 12.11 -23.23 31.96
C CYS A 548 11.58 -24.49 32.66
N SER A 549 12.30 -24.96 33.67
CA SER A 549 11.98 -26.18 34.41
C SER A 549 10.72 -26.04 35.28
N HIS A 550 10.39 -24.82 35.70
CA HIS A 550 9.27 -24.54 36.60
C HIS A 550 7.90 -24.49 35.90
N ASN A 551 7.83 -24.02 34.65
CA ASN A 551 6.57 -23.82 33.92
C ASN A 551 6.55 -24.44 32.50
N ASN A 552 7.63 -25.09 32.07
CA ASN A 552 7.77 -25.75 30.78
C ASN A 552 7.64 -24.81 29.55
N LYS A 553 7.65 -23.49 29.76
CA LYS A 553 7.60 -22.47 28.71
C LYS A 553 8.99 -22.22 28.15
N THR A 554 9.07 -21.91 26.86
CA THR A 554 10.30 -21.41 26.24
C THR A 554 10.42 -19.92 26.50
N VAL A 555 11.54 -19.48 27.05
CA VAL A 555 11.89 -18.07 27.26
C VAL A 555 13.09 -17.69 26.41
N ALA A 556 13.09 -16.47 25.89
CA ALA A 556 14.20 -15.91 25.14
C ALA A 556 15.08 -15.05 26.06
N ILE A 557 16.39 -15.28 26.03
CA ILE A 557 17.39 -14.60 26.86
C ILE A 557 18.47 -14.01 25.96
N ALA A 558 18.78 -12.73 26.14
CA ALA A 558 19.85 -12.06 25.41
C ALA A 558 21.21 -12.33 26.07
N PHE A 559 22.26 -12.42 25.27
CA PHE A 559 23.64 -12.50 25.73
C PHE A 559 24.50 -11.47 25.00
N LEU A 560 25.28 -10.69 25.76
CA LEU A 560 26.19 -9.68 25.24
C LEU A 560 27.60 -9.86 25.83
N SER A 561 28.62 -9.90 24.96
CA SER A 561 30.02 -10.01 25.39
C SER A 561 30.57 -8.62 25.72
N ARG A 562 30.85 -8.35 26.99
CA ARG A 562 31.26 -7.01 27.46
C ARG A 562 32.50 -6.45 26.75
N HIS A 563 33.52 -7.30 26.61
CA HIS A 563 34.81 -6.92 26.01
C HIS A 563 34.88 -7.28 24.52
N GLY A 564 33.74 -7.49 23.88
CA GLY A 564 33.64 -7.99 22.52
C GLY A 564 33.81 -9.50 22.38
N ALA A 565 33.47 -10.02 21.20
CA ALA A 565 33.43 -11.47 20.93
C ALA A 565 34.80 -12.16 21.01
N HIS A 566 35.90 -11.39 20.96
CA HIS A 566 37.28 -11.87 21.03
C HIS A 566 38.04 -11.24 22.22
N HIS A 567 37.34 -10.63 23.18
CA HIS A 567 37.94 -9.90 24.29
C HIS A 567 38.87 -8.76 23.82
N GLN A 568 38.53 -8.09 22.73
CA GLN A 568 39.37 -7.08 22.08
C GLN A 568 39.16 -5.65 22.58
N ILE A 569 38.16 -5.40 23.45
CA ILE A 569 37.81 -4.06 23.94
C ILE A 569 38.31 -3.89 25.38
N ALA A 570 39.16 -2.89 25.65
CA ALA A 570 39.65 -2.62 27.00
C ALA A 570 38.53 -2.09 27.92
N PRO A 571 38.65 -2.22 29.27
CA PRO A 571 37.61 -1.76 30.19
C PRO A 571 37.16 -0.30 30.04
N HIS A 572 38.06 0.61 29.68
CA HIS A 572 37.73 2.03 29.47
C HIS A 572 37.11 2.31 28.09
N GLU A 573 37.20 1.36 27.15
CA GLU A 573 36.65 1.46 25.78
C GLU A 573 35.26 0.83 25.65
N VAL A 574 34.78 0.13 26.68
CA VAL A 574 33.47 -0.55 26.65
C VAL A 574 32.36 0.46 26.34
N PRO A 575 31.62 0.30 25.22
CA PRO A 575 30.55 1.21 24.80
C PRO A 575 29.27 0.95 25.63
N ALA A 576 29.31 1.23 26.93
CA ALA A 576 28.26 0.88 27.88
C ALA A 576 26.88 1.47 27.51
N ARG A 577 26.83 2.70 26.95
CA ARG A 577 25.59 3.30 26.46
C ARG A 577 24.96 2.51 25.32
N ALA A 578 25.75 2.14 24.31
CA ALA A 578 25.27 1.34 23.20
C ALA A 578 24.83 -0.06 23.66
N ASN A 579 25.59 -0.68 24.57
CA ASN A 579 25.24 -1.98 25.16
C ASN A 579 23.86 -1.95 25.84
N ILE A 580 23.66 -1.03 26.79
CA ILE A 580 22.42 -0.95 27.57
C ILE A 580 21.25 -0.49 26.70
N ALA A 581 21.46 0.49 25.81
CA ALA A 581 20.43 0.97 24.89
C ALA A 581 19.95 -0.14 23.94
N ALA A 582 20.87 -0.93 23.38
CA ALA A 582 20.52 -2.05 22.50
C ALA A 582 19.76 -3.17 23.23
N LEU A 583 20.14 -3.49 24.48
CA LEU A 583 19.39 -4.45 25.29
C LEU A 583 17.99 -3.92 25.61
N ARG A 584 17.88 -2.65 26.03
CA ARG A 584 16.59 -1.98 26.28
C ARG A 584 15.66 -2.05 25.06
N SER A 585 16.20 -1.78 23.86
CA SER A 585 15.40 -1.71 22.62
C SER A 585 14.84 -3.06 22.17
N ILE A 586 15.48 -4.17 22.51
CA ILE A 586 14.98 -5.53 22.22
C ILE A 586 14.06 -6.08 23.32
N GLY A 587 13.67 -5.24 24.29
CA GLY A 587 12.69 -5.58 25.32
C GLY A 587 13.26 -5.99 26.68
N VAL A 588 14.60 -5.97 26.85
CA VAL A 588 15.25 -6.36 28.11
C VAL A 588 14.87 -5.39 29.22
N ARG A 589 14.57 -5.97 30.38
CA ARG A 589 14.21 -5.28 31.62
C ARG A 589 15.00 -5.78 32.83
N THR A 590 15.65 -6.94 32.73
CA THR A 590 16.53 -7.48 33.78
C THR A 590 17.87 -7.91 33.20
N ILE A 591 18.97 -7.50 33.84
CA ILE A 591 20.34 -7.86 33.47
C ILE A 591 21.02 -8.60 34.61
N ILE A 592 21.54 -9.80 34.31
CA ILE A 592 22.49 -10.52 35.16
C ILE A 592 23.87 -10.38 34.55
N ALA A 593 24.76 -9.66 35.21
CA ALA A 593 26.07 -9.37 34.68
C ALA A 593 27.16 -10.09 35.48
N PHE A 594 28.19 -10.59 34.81
CA PHE A 594 29.32 -11.29 35.43
C PHE A 594 30.61 -10.50 35.29
N SER A 595 31.45 -10.47 36.32
CA SER A 595 32.79 -9.87 36.25
C SER A 595 33.82 -10.74 36.97
N ALA A 596 34.99 -10.93 36.36
CA ALA A 596 36.18 -11.31 37.12
C ALA A 596 36.60 -10.14 38.01
N VAL A 597 37.05 -10.42 39.22
CA VAL A 597 37.42 -9.41 40.23
C VAL A 597 38.65 -9.87 41.03
N GLY A 598 39.42 -8.89 41.50
CA GLY A 598 40.41 -9.12 42.56
C GLY A 598 39.72 -9.07 43.92
N SER A 599 40.09 -9.95 44.83
CA SER A 599 39.61 -9.95 46.21
C SER A 599 40.37 -8.94 47.05
N LEU A 600 39.64 -8.10 47.77
CA LEU A 600 40.18 -7.18 48.76
C LEU A 600 40.04 -7.74 50.19
N GLN A 601 39.66 -9.02 50.37
CA GLN A 601 39.49 -9.61 51.70
C GLN A 601 40.02 -11.05 51.73
N GLU A 602 40.77 -11.41 52.78
CA GLU A 602 41.32 -12.76 52.95
C GLU A 602 40.25 -13.86 52.86
N ALA A 603 39.06 -13.59 53.40
CA ALA A 603 37.94 -14.53 53.45
C ALA A 603 37.33 -14.83 52.07
N ILE A 604 37.51 -13.95 51.08
CA ILE A 604 37.00 -14.14 49.71
C ILE A 604 38.15 -14.72 48.89
N LYS A 605 38.17 -16.05 48.75
CA LYS A 605 39.28 -16.77 48.13
C LYS A 605 39.16 -16.74 46.60
N PRO A 606 40.26 -16.88 45.84
CA PRO A 606 40.16 -17.15 44.41
C PRO A 606 39.22 -18.33 44.15
N ARG A 607 38.33 -18.15 43.17
CA ARG A 607 37.18 -19.00 42.79
C ARG A 607 35.87 -18.77 43.56
N ASP A 608 35.90 -18.02 44.66
CA ASP A 608 34.66 -17.63 45.34
C ASP A 608 33.83 -16.66 44.50
N PHE A 609 32.53 -16.65 44.76
CA PHE A 609 31.57 -15.74 44.14
C PHE A 609 31.11 -14.70 45.16
N VAL A 610 30.91 -13.46 44.71
CA VAL A 610 30.41 -12.37 45.57
C VAL A 610 29.23 -11.71 44.89
N ILE A 611 28.15 -11.49 45.64
CA ILE A 611 26.98 -10.73 45.21
C ILE A 611 27.06 -9.34 45.83
N PRO A 612 27.66 -8.35 45.14
CA PRO A 612 27.76 -7.00 45.68
C PRO A 612 26.39 -6.35 45.82
N ASP A 613 26.23 -5.60 46.91
CA ASP A 613 25.05 -4.75 47.20
C ASP A 613 25.39 -3.26 47.13
N GLN A 614 26.68 -2.89 47.13
CA GLN A 614 27.15 -1.51 47.02
C GLN A 614 28.38 -1.38 46.11
N VAL A 615 28.62 -0.16 45.62
CA VAL A 615 29.75 0.15 44.73
C VAL A 615 30.40 1.49 45.07
N ILE A 616 31.72 1.55 44.99
CA ILE A 616 32.51 2.78 45.09
C ILE A 616 33.12 3.09 43.72
N ASP A 617 32.86 4.32 43.23
CA ASP A 617 33.37 4.83 41.96
C ASP A 617 34.80 5.36 42.08
N ARG A 618 35.73 4.70 41.41
CA ARG A 618 37.12 5.16 41.22
C ARG A 618 37.48 5.30 39.75
N THR A 619 36.48 5.47 38.90
CA THR A 619 36.66 5.77 37.48
C THR A 619 37.01 7.26 37.29
N LYS A 620 37.67 7.61 36.17
CA LYS A 620 38.23 8.96 35.93
C LYS A 620 37.29 9.87 35.12
N GLY A 621 36.03 9.50 34.95
CA GLY A 621 35.05 10.28 34.17
C GLY A 621 35.28 10.30 32.65
N ILE A 622 36.22 9.50 32.14
CA ILE A 622 36.49 9.37 30.70
C ILE A 622 35.42 8.54 29.97
N ARG A 623 34.71 7.68 30.71
CA ARG A 623 33.67 6.80 30.20
C ARG A 623 32.31 7.49 30.27
N PRO A 624 31.54 7.55 29.17
CA PRO A 624 30.18 8.06 29.23
C PRO A 624 29.30 7.22 30.16
N PHE A 625 28.58 7.87 31.08
CA PHE A 625 27.84 7.20 32.15
C PHE A 625 26.35 7.61 32.25
N THR A 626 25.85 8.42 31.30
CA THR A 626 24.45 8.86 31.26
C THR A 626 23.89 8.90 29.83
N PHE A 627 22.59 8.63 29.70
CA PHE A 627 21.76 8.89 28.53
C PHE A 627 21.20 10.31 28.51
N PHE A 628 21.16 10.99 29.67
CA PHE A 628 20.53 12.29 29.87
C PHE A 628 21.56 13.42 29.79
N GLU A 629 22.04 13.66 28.58
CA GLU A 629 22.95 14.76 28.27
C GLU A 629 22.66 15.39 26.89
N GLY A 630 23.34 16.52 26.61
CA GLY A 630 23.29 17.17 25.31
C GLY A 630 21.90 17.67 24.94
N GLY A 631 21.24 18.36 25.88
CA GLY A 631 19.93 19.01 25.68
C GLY A 631 18.76 18.41 26.48
N VAL A 632 19.01 17.38 27.31
CA VAL A 632 18.06 16.83 28.28
C VAL A 632 18.81 16.46 29.55
N VAL A 633 18.21 16.71 30.73
CA VAL A 633 18.83 16.42 32.04
C VAL A 633 17.84 15.64 32.90
N ALA A 634 18.35 14.59 33.53
CA ALA A 634 17.66 13.84 34.58
C ALA A 634 18.56 13.63 35.80
N HIS A 635 17.98 13.72 37.00
CA HIS A 635 18.61 13.36 38.26
C HIS A 635 18.00 12.04 38.75
N VAL A 636 18.70 10.93 38.49
CA VAL A 636 18.18 9.58 38.76
C VAL A 636 18.70 9.07 40.10
N PRO A 637 17.82 8.61 41.02
CA PRO A 637 18.24 8.00 42.28
C PRO A 637 19.10 6.74 42.04
N PHE A 638 20.25 6.66 42.72
CA PHE A 638 21.22 5.57 42.55
C PHE A 638 21.85 5.10 43.87
N GLY A 639 21.17 5.32 45.01
CA GLY A 639 21.66 4.92 46.34
C GLY A 639 21.88 3.41 46.48
N ASP A 640 21.07 2.62 45.75
CA ASP A 640 21.18 1.16 45.67
C ASP A 640 21.47 0.75 44.21
N PRO A 641 22.74 0.48 43.86
CA PRO A 641 23.17 0.20 42.49
C PRO A 641 22.63 -1.11 41.91
N PHE A 642 22.30 -2.05 42.80
CA PHE A 642 21.87 -3.41 42.44
C PHE A 642 20.44 -3.65 42.89
N ASP A 643 19.72 -4.50 42.15
CA ASP A 643 18.31 -4.76 42.40
C ASP A 643 18.09 -5.80 43.50
N GLU A 644 17.48 -5.42 44.62
CA GLU A 644 17.29 -6.31 45.77
C GLU A 644 16.38 -7.51 45.45
N GLY A 645 15.39 -7.36 44.56
CA GLY A 645 14.53 -8.46 44.16
C GLY A 645 15.31 -9.51 43.38
N VAL A 646 16.05 -9.07 42.36
CA VAL A 646 16.94 -9.95 41.58
C VAL A 646 18.03 -10.55 42.45
N THR A 647 18.61 -9.77 43.38
CA THR A 647 19.63 -10.22 44.34
C THR A 647 19.14 -11.43 45.14
N LYS A 648 17.90 -11.39 45.65
CA LYS A 648 17.33 -12.49 46.43
C LYS A 648 17.22 -13.78 45.62
N VAL A 649 16.81 -13.68 44.35
CA VAL A 649 16.76 -14.84 43.45
C VAL A 649 18.17 -15.40 43.23
N VAL A 650 19.14 -14.53 42.94
CA VAL A 650 20.54 -14.93 42.75
C VAL A 650 21.11 -15.64 43.98
N ARG A 651 20.87 -15.11 45.18
CA ARG A 651 21.30 -15.74 46.45
C ARG A 651 20.65 -17.12 46.65
N ALA A 652 19.35 -17.24 46.38
CA ALA A 652 18.63 -18.50 46.52
C ALA A 652 19.19 -19.60 45.59
N CYS A 653 19.74 -19.23 44.43
CA CYS A 653 20.39 -20.14 43.49
C CYS A 653 21.80 -20.59 43.91
N GLY A 654 22.33 -20.11 45.04
CA GLY A 654 23.68 -20.44 45.53
C GLY A 654 23.92 -21.93 45.76
N HIS A 655 22.87 -22.71 46.00
CA HIS A 655 22.93 -24.17 46.11
C HIS A 655 23.56 -24.85 44.87
N SER A 656 23.49 -24.22 43.69
CA SER A 656 24.13 -24.72 42.46
C SER A 656 25.67 -24.69 42.46
N LEU A 657 26.27 -24.03 43.46
CA LEU A 657 27.71 -23.97 43.71
C LEU A 657 28.19 -24.96 44.78
N GLU A 658 27.27 -25.67 45.47
CA GLU A 658 27.62 -26.64 46.52
C GLU A 658 28.46 -27.81 45.97
N GLY A 659 29.41 -28.31 46.77
CA GLY A 659 30.22 -29.50 46.45
C GLY A 659 31.58 -29.24 45.79
N GLU A 660 31.89 -28.01 45.38
CA GLU A 660 33.14 -27.66 44.66
C GLU A 660 34.21 -26.97 45.52
N GLY A 661 33.96 -26.83 46.82
CA GLY A 661 34.84 -26.07 47.73
C GLY A 661 34.88 -24.57 47.43
N VAL A 662 33.84 -24.04 46.79
CA VAL A 662 33.61 -22.64 46.44
C VAL A 662 32.57 -22.04 47.38
N VAL A 663 32.78 -20.79 47.82
CA VAL A 663 31.84 -20.06 48.68
C VAL A 663 31.13 -18.95 47.89
N LEU A 664 29.83 -18.83 48.09
CA LEU A 664 29.05 -17.65 47.68
C LEU A 664 28.97 -16.68 48.85
N HIS A 665 29.51 -15.48 48.67
CA HIS A 665 29.42 -14.39 49.63
C HIS A 665 28.23 -13.50 49.27
N ASP A 666 27.23 -13.47 50.16
CA ASP A 666 25.92 -12.87 49.86
C ASP A 666 25.89 -11.34 49.80
N ARG A 667 26.97 -10.66 50.23
CA ARG A 667 27.11 -9.20 50.23
C ARG A 667 28.54 -8.77 50.01
N GLY A 668 28.74 -7.52 49.57
CA GLY A 668 30.06 -6.94 49.42
C GLY A 668 30.04 -5.56 48.77
N THR A 669 31.03 -4.74 49.13
CA THR A 669 31.23 -3.44 48.48
C THR A 669 32.24 -3.59 47.34
N LEU A 670 31.80 -3.35 46.11
CA LEU A 670 32.65 -3.42 44.93
C LEU A 670 33.37 -2.09 44.71
N ILE A 671 34.69 -2.13 44.48
CA ILE A 671 35.45 -0.97 43.99
C ILE A 671 35.51 -1.04 42.47
N CYS A 672 35.03 -0.03 41.77
CA CYS A 672 35.13 0.05 40.31
C CYS A 672 36.22 1.06 39.95
N MET A 673 37.41 0.59 39.59
CA MET A 673 38.54 1.43 39.22
C MET A 673 38.64 1.67 37.71
N GLU A 674 39.54 2.56 37.31
CA GLU A 674 39.90 2.77 35.91
C GLU A 674 40.89 1.70 35.44
N GLY A 675 40.54 0.96 34.38
CA GLY A 675 41.42 -0.01 33.72
C GLY A 675 42.22 0.60 32.56
N PRO A 676 43.19 -0.13 31.97
CA PRO A 676 43.35 -1.59 32.09
C PRO A 676 44.38 -2.06 33.13
N GLN A 677 45.15 -1.16 33.74
CA GLN A 677 46.16 -1.56 34.72
C GLN A 677 45.51 -2.08 36.02
N PHE A 678 46.11 -3.10 36.62
CA PHE A 678 45.78 -3.52 37.99
C PHE A 678 46.19 -2.46 39.01
N SER A 679 45.62 -2.55 40.22
CA SER A 679 45.93 -1.67 41.33
C SER A 679 47.42 -1.66 41.67
N THR A 680 47.94 -0.52 42.11
CA THR A 680 49.13 -0.55 42.95
C THR A 680 48.78 -1.14 44.31
N ARG A 681 49.77 -1.73 45.01
CA ARG A 681 49.58 -2.25 46.38
C ARG A 681 49.06 -1.18 47.36
N ALA A 682 49.47 0.08 47.17
CA ALA A 682 48.99 1.19 47.97
C ALA A 682 47.50 1.46 47.74
N GLU A 683 47.04 1.40 46.49
CA GLU A 683 45.62 1.51 46.16
C GLU A 683 44.83 0.35 46.75
N SER A 684 45.30 -0.90 46.61
CA SER A 684 44.63 -2.07 47.21
C SER A 684 44.45 -1.92 48.72
N ASN A 685 45.49 -1.49 49.44
CA ASN A 685 45.42 -1.25 50.89
C ASN A 685 44.51 -0.08 51.26
N MET A 686 44.48 0.99 50.45
CA MET A 686 43.55 2.09 50.63
C MET A 686 42.10 1.62 50.46
N TYR A 687 41.80 0.88 49.41
CA TYR A 687 40.46 0.35 49.14
C TYR A 687 39.98 -0.62 50.23
N ARG A 688 40.88 -1.43 50.77
CA ARG A 688 40.62 -2.25 51.96
C ARG A 688 40.24 -1.42 53.17
N SER A 689 40.95 -0.31 53.42
CA SER A 689 40.63 0.58 54.54
C SER A 689 39.25 1.25 54.43
N TRP A 690 38.70 1.33 53.21
CA TRP A 690 37.33 1.82 52.95
C TRP A 690 36.26 0.73 53.08
N GLY A 691 36.64 -0.51 53.40
CA GLY A 691 35.71 -1.64 53.48
C GLY A 691 35.41 -2.31 52.13
N GLY A 692 36.23 -2.08 51.10
CA GLY A 692 36.10 -2.78 49.82
C GLY A 692 36.19 -4.30 49.99
N SER A 693 35.28 -5.02 49.36
CA SER A 693 35.25 -6.50 49.35
C SER A 693 35.95 -7.06 48.12
N VAL A 694 35.68 -6.49 46.96
CA VAL A 694 36.22 -6.90 45.66
C VAL A 694 36.48 -5.68 44.77
N ILE A 695 37.35 -5.82 43.78
CA ILE A 695 37.69 -4.74 42.85
C ILE A 695 37.58 -5.19 41.38
N ASN A 696 36.98 -4.33 40.55
CA ASN A 696 36.84 -4.54 39.11
C ASN A 696 37.01 -3.24 38.32
N MET A 697 36.87 -3.31 37.00
CA MET A 697 37.06 -2.17 36.11
C MET A 697 35.83 -1.79 35.26
N SER A 698 34.70 -2.48 35.41
CA SER A 698 33.61 -2.41 34.41
C SER A 698 32.20 -2.21 34.97
N CYS A 699 31.97 -2.38 36.28
CA CYS A 699 30.61 -2.44 36.82
C CYS A 699 29.82 -1.13 36.67
N LEU A 700 30.48 0.01 36.86
CA LEU A 700 29.75 1.21 37.26
C LEU A 700 28.98 1.92 36.15
N PRO A 701 29.55 2.20 34.96
CA PRO A 701 28.76 2.76 33.87
C PRO A 701 27.56 1.88 33.51
N GLU A 702 27.71 0.55 33.54
CA GLU A 702 26.62 -0.39 33.28
C GLU A 702 25.48 -0.26 34.29
N ALA A 703 25.79 -0.22 35.60
CA ALA A 703 24.78 -0.10 36.64
C ALA A 703 24.02 1.25 36.59
N LYS A 704 24.74 2.37 36.39
CA LYS A 704 24.13 3.72 36.26
C LYS A 704 23.18 3.76 35.05
N LEU A 705 23.66 3.29 33.89
CA LEU A 705 22.87 3.28 32.66
C LEU A 705 21.69 2.33 32.73
N ALA A 706 21.82 1.16 33.37
CA ALA A 706 20.71 0.25 33.59
C ALA A 706 19.61 0.91 34.44
N ARG A 707 19.99 1.63 35.51
CA ARG A 707 19.02 2.40 36.31
C ARG A 707 18.32 3.48 35.49
N GLU A 708 19.07 4.27 34.73
CA GLU A 708 18.53 5.30 33.84
C GLU A 708 17.59 4.73 32.78
N ALA A 709 17.89 3.54 32.29
CA ALA A 709 17.09 2.80 31.34
C ALA A 709 15.96 1.98 32.00
N GLU A 710 15.65 2.17 33.28
CA GLU A 710 14.62 1.41 34.03
C GLU A 710 14.78 -0.13 33.86
N ILE A 711 16.01 -0.61 34.05
CA ILE A 711 16.39 -2.02 33.99
C ILE A 711 16.86 -2.46 35.38
N ALA A 712 16.31 -3.57 35.88
CA ALA A 712 16.83 -4.24 37.06
C ALA A 712 18.21 -4.85 36.76
N TYR A 713 19.21 -4.58 37.59
CA TYR A 713 20.60 -4.96 37.32
C TYR A 713 21.22 -5.65 38.53
N GLN A 714 21.84 -6.81 38.32
CA GLN A 714 22.63 -7.50 39.33
C GLN A 714 23.99 -7.90 38.77
N MET A 715 25.07 -7.57 39.50
CA MET A 715 26.41 -8.08 39.22
C MET A 715 26.68 -9.35 40.05
N ILE A 716 27.32 -10.33 39.44
CA ILE A 716 27.91 -11.50 40.08
C ILE A 716 29.42 -11.42 39.87
N CYS A 717 30.17 -11.34 40.96
CA CYS A 717 31.62 -11.20 40.93
C CYS A 717 32.30 -12.55 41.15
N MET A 718 33.30 -12.86 40.34
CA MET A 718 34.09 -14.08 40.45
C MET A 718 35.51 -13.70 40.87
N SER A 719 35.90 -14.05 42.08
CA SER A 719 37.25 -13.79 42.58
C SER A 719 38.26 -14.60 41.77
N THR A 720 39.25 -13.94 41.18
CA THR A 720 40.33 -14.59 40.42
C THR A 720 41.66 -14.59 41.15
N ASP A 721 41.85 -13.65 42.08
CA ASP A 721 43.11 -13.39 42.76
C ASP A 721 42.83 -12.53 44.01
N TYR A 722 43.85 -12.25 44.82
CA TYR A 722 43.75 -11.37 46.00
C TYR A 722 44.16 -9.92 45.69
N ASP A 723 44.02 -9.45 44.45
CA ASP A 723 44.55 -8.17 44.00
C ASP A 723 46.04 -8.03 44.41
N CYS A 724 46.59 -6.81 44.52
CA CYS A 724 48.02 -6.62 44.79
C CYS A 724 48.41 -6.53 46.28
N TRP A 725 47.47 -6.69 47.23
CA TRP A 725 47.75 -6.48 48.66
C TRP A 725 48.38 -7.69 49.37
N HIS A 726 48.18 -8.90 48.86
CA HIS A 726 48.55 -10.12 49.56
C HIS A 726 50.03 -10.49 49.32
N GLU A 727 50.86 -10.40 50.36
CA GLU A 727 52.33 -10.50 50.27
C GLU A 727 52.88 -11.92 50.03
N SER A 728 52.09 -12.96 50.29
CA SER A 728 52.55 -14.36 50.15
C SER A 728 52.18 -15.01 48.82
N THR A 729 51.70 -14.22 47.85
CA THR A 729 51.35 -14.66 46.49
C THR A 729 52.18 -13.88 45.48
N ALA A 730 52.56 -14.51 44.35
CA ALA A 730 53.22 -13.82 43.26
C ALA A 730 52.34 -12.66 42.75
N ASP A 731 52.95 -11.59 42.21
CA ASP A 731 52.22 -10.46 41.65
C ASP A 731 51.15 -10.93 40.64
N VAL A 732 50.01 -10.24 40.60
CA VAL A 732 48.88 -10.61 39.74
C VAL A 732 49.30 -10.55 38.27
N THR A 733 49.16 -11.68 37.57
CA THR A 733 49.44 -11.80 36.13
C THR A 733 48.20 -12.22 35.36
N VAL A 734 48.17 -11.90 34.07
CA VAL A 734 47.10 -12.36 33.16
C VAL A 734 47.01 -13.89 33.15
N GLU A 735 48.12 -14.60 33.23
CA GLU A 735 48.15 -16.07 33.25
C GLU A 735 47.42 -16.65 34.48
N MET A 736 47.67 -16.09 35.66
CA MET A 736 46.99 -16.49 36.91
C MET A 736 45.47 -16.26 36.82
N VAL A 737 45.07 -15.07 36.34
CA VAL A 737 43.65 -14.72 36.15
C VAL A 737 43.00 -15.69 35.16
N MET A 738 43.61 -15.91 34.00
CA MET A 738 43.07 -16.80 32.96
C MET A 738 42.98 -18.27 33.43
N GLY A 739 43.94 -18.74 34.23
CA GLY A 739 43.92 -20.07 34.83
C GLY A 739 42.72 -20.29 35.76
N HIS A 740 42.48 -19.35 36.69
CA HIS A 740 41.32 -19.40 37.57
C HIS A 740 40.00 -19.16 36.85
N MET A 741 39.97 -18.30 35.83
CA MET A 741 38.79 -18.08 34.99
C MET A 741 38.33 -19.35 34.28
N LYS A 742 39.24 -20.21 33.81
CA LYS A 742 38.88 -21.49 33.18
C LYS A 742 38.17 -22.43 34.16
N ALA A 743 38.65 -22.52 35.40
CA ALA A 743 38.00 -23.31 36.45
C ALA A 743 36.67 -22.69 36.90
N ASN A 744 36.59 -21.36 36.98
CA ASN A 744 35.37 -20.63 37.33
C ASN A 744 34.30 -20.69 36.23
N ALA A 745 34.68 -20.88 34.97
CA ALA A 745 33.76 -20.86 33.85
C ALA A 745 32.67 -21.92 33.97
N GLU A 746 32.99 -23.15 34.41
CA GLU A 746 31.96 -24.20 34.58
C GLU A 746 31.01 -23.88 35.73
N ASN A 747 31.53 -23.47 36.89
CA ASN A 747 30.72 -23.06 38.03
C ASN A 747 29.82 -21.86 37.68
N ALA A 748 30.35 -20.88 36.95
CA ALA A 748 29.61 -19.73 36.48
C ALA A 748 28.50 -20.12 35.49
N LYS A 749 28.75 -21.07 34.57
CA LYS A 749 27.73 -21.62 33.67
C LYS A 749 26.60 -22.29 34.43
N ARG A 750 26.90 -23.17 35.39
CA ARG A 750 25.87 -23.84 36.21
C ARG A 750 25.06 -22.82 37.01
N PHE A 751 25.74 -21.86 37.64
CA PHE A 751 25.09 -20.86 38.48
C PHE A 751 24.20 -19.93 37.66
N VAL A 752 24.69 -19.40 36.53
CA VAL A 752 23.85 -18.55 35.66
C VAL A 752 22.68 -19.33 35.07
N THR A 753 22.85 -20.61 34.69
CA THR A 753 21.74 -21.45 34.25
C THR A 753 20.67 -21.57 35.35
N ALA A 754 21.05 -21.83 36.60
CA ALA A 754 20.10 -21.91 37.72
C ALA A 754 19.39 -20.58 37.99
N VAL A 755 20.11 -19.46 37.92
CA VAL A 755 19.54 -18.11 38.08
C VAL A 755 18.56 -17.78 36.97
N LEU A 756 18.92 -18.03 35.71
CA LEU A 756 18.07 -17.75 34.56
C LEU A 756 16.82 -18.63 34.55
N ASP A 757 16.92 -19.90 34.94
CA ASP A 757 15.79 -20.82 35.08
C ASP A 757 14.82 -20.35 36.19
N ALA A 758 15.35 -19.97 37.35
CA ALA A 758 14.54 -19.42 38.44
C ALA A 758 13.82 -18.12 38.04
N LEU A 759 14.54 -17.17 37.43
CA LEU A 759 13.96 -15.91 36.93
C LEU A 759 12.90 -16.14 35.85
N ALA A 760 13.00 -17.23 35.08
CA ALA A 760 12.02 -17.59 34.06
C ALA A 760 10.71 -18.18 34.60
N SER A 761 10.58 -18.35 35.93
CA SER A 761 9.36 -18.82 36.58
C SER A 761 8.24 -17.77 36.55
N ASP A 762 6.99 -18.23 36.62
CA ASP A 762 5.82 -17.33 36.61
C ASP A 762 5.78 -16.43 37.87
N GLU A 763 6.34 -16.88 39.00
CA GLU A 763 6.44 -16.12 40.25
C GLU A 763 7.28 -14.85 40.10
N HIS A 764 8.29 -14.86 39.23
CA HIS A 764 9.20 -13.72 39.04
C HIS A 764 8.85 -12.87 37.80
N SER A 765 7.69 -13.10 37.17
CA SER A 765 7.28 -12.41 35.95
C SER A 765 7.24 -10.88 36.11
N GLU A 766 6.76 -10.36 37.25
CA GLU A 766 6.76 -8.91 37.51
C GLU A 766 8.16 -8.36 37.77
N LEU A 767 8.99 -9.12 38.48
CA LEU A 767 10.38 -8.77 38.79
C LEU A 767 11.22 -8.69 37.51
N VAL A 768 11.10 -9.68 36.63
CA VAL A 768 11.83 -9.76 35.36
C VAL A 768 11.45 -8.62 34.40
N GLN A 769 10.20 -8.16 34.46
CA GLN A 769 9.70 -7.00 33.74
C GLN A 769 10.11 -5.67 34.38
N ALA A 770 10.75 -5.71 35.56
CA ALA A 770 11.20 -4.56 36.32
C ALA A 770 10.08 -3.55 36.62
N LYS A 771 8.86 -4.05 36.89
CA LYS A 771 7.67 -3.21 37.12
C LYS A 771 7.84 -2.20 38.25
N HIS A 772 8.66 -2.49 39.24
CA HIS A 772 8.93 -1.62 40.38
C HIS A 772 9.81 -0.41 40.04
N VAL A 773 10.49 -0.39 38.88
CA VAL A 773 11.26 0.76 38.37
C VAL A 773 10.67 1.35 37.09
N GLU A 774 9.63 0.74 36.54
CA GLU A 774 8.87 1.27 35.41
C GLU A 774 8.26 2.63 35.77
N GLY A 775 8.42 3.63 34.89
CA GLY A 775 7.91 4.97 35.18
C GLY A 775 8.86 5.86 35.99
N SER A 776 9.90 5.29 36.59
CA SER A 776 10.76 6.01 37.54
C SER A 776 11.49 7.19 36.90
N ILE A 777 11.82 7.12 35.61
CA ILE A 777 12.59 8.18 34.96
C ILE A 777 11.79 9.48 34.77
N LYS A 778 10.44 9.40 34.73
CA LYS A 778 9.58 10.59 34.66
C LYS A 778 9.80 11.53 35.84
N PHE A 779 10.11 10.97 37.02
CA PHE A 779 10.34 11.74 38.24
C PHE A 779 11.77 12.28 38.35
N GLY A 780 12.71 11.76 37.54
CA GLY A 780 14.09 12.24 37.48
C GLY A 780 14.28 13.40 36.50
N LEU A 781 13.39 13.57 35.51
CA LEU A 781 13.53 14.59 34.48
C LEU A 781 13.46 16.01 35.04
N SER A 782 14.48 16.80 34.74
CA SER A 782 14.58 18.20 35.15
C SER A 782 14.30 19.16 34.00
N THR A 783 14.65 18.79 32.76
CA THR A 783 14.36 19.60 31.57
C THR A 783 12.98 19.26 31.02
N ALA A 784 12.09 20.27 30.92
CA ALA A 784 10.78 20.10 30.28
C ALA A 784 10.89 19.78 28.78
N GLN A 785 10.04 18.89 28.28
CA GLN A 785 10.08 18.37 26.90
C GLN A 785 10.08 19.41 25.77
N PRO A 786 9.36 20.55 25.87
CA PRO A 786 9.43 21.59 24.85
C PRO A 786 10.84 22.18 24.69
N ASN A 787 11.67 22.08 25.73
CA ASN A 787 13.02 22.63 25.77
C ASN A 787 14.11 21.59 25.44
N TRP A 788 13.73 20.38 25.04
CA TRP A 788 14.69 19.38 24.58
C TRP A 788 15.27 19.77 23.22
N SER A 789 16.58 19.64 23.06
CA SER A 789 17.20 19.75 21.73
C SER A 789 16.64 18.68 20.78
N PRO A 790 16.58 18.92 19.45
CA PRO A 790 16.13 17.94 18.47
C PRO A 790 16.82 16.57 18.61
N GLU A 791 18.14 16.56 18.79
CA GLU A 791 18.94 15.34 18.91
C GLU A 791 18.64 14.58 20.20
N ALA A 792 18.46 15.28 21.32
CA ALA A 792 18.02 14.67 22.56
C ALA A 792 16.63 14.05 22.42
N ARG A 793 15.69 14.71 21.73
CA ARG A 793 14.35 14.17 21.49
C ARG A 793 14.41 12.89 20.66
N GLU A 794 15.24 12.85 19.63
CA GLU A 794 15.47 11.64 18.83
C GLU A 794 16.05 10.50 19.68
N ARG A 795 17.12 10.77 20.46
CA ARG A 795 17.72 9.78 21.37
C ARG A 795 16.72 9.26 22.41
N MET A 796 15.94 10.15 23.01
CA MET A 796 14.97 9.78 24.04
C MET A 796 13.78 9.02 23.45
N ASN A 797 13.28 9.40 22.28
CA ASN A 797 12.23 8.64 21.58
C ASN A 797 12.75 7.27 21.11
N TRP A 798 14.03 7.15 20.77
CA TRP A 798 14.64 5.86 20.44
C TRP A 798 14.74 4.95 21.67
N LEU A 799 15.22 5.46 22.80
CA LEU A 799 15.40 4.66 24.03
C LEU A 799 14.07 4.38 24.76
N PHE A 800 13.11 5.31 24.64
CA PHE A 800 11.78 5.24 25.26
C PHE A 800 10.66 5.60 24.24
N PRO A 801 10.39 4.74 23.25
CA PRO A 801 9.37 5.02 22.22
C PRO A 801 7.99 5.29 22.83
N GLY A 802 7.41 6.46 22.54
CA GLY A 802 6.07 6.85 23.00
C GLY A 802 5.93 7.12 24.50
N TYR A 803 6.99 6.97 25.29
CA TYR A 803 6.91 7.05 26.75
C TYR A 803 6.70 8.47 27.29
N PHE A 804 7.24 9.45 26.56
CA PHE A 804 7.20 10.87 26.88
C PHE A 804 6.09 11.62 26.14
N ASN A 805 5.34 10.96 25.25
CA ASN A 805 4.32 11.60 24.44
C ASN A 805 2.98 11.79 25.17
#